data_AF-A0A1R3KYI8-F1
#
_entry.id   AF-A0A1R3KYI8-F1
#
_cell.length_a   1.000
_cell.length_b   1.000
_cell.length_c   1.000
_cell.angle_alpha   90.00
_cell.angle_beta   90.00
_cell.angle_gamma   90.00
#
_symmetry.space_group_name_H-M   'P 1'
#
loop_
_entity.id
_entity.type
_entity.pdbx_description
1 polymer ?
#
loop_
_entity_poly.entity_id
_entity_poly.type
_entity_poly.pdbx_seq_one_letter_code
_entity_poly.pdbx_strand_id
1 'polypeptide(L)'
;MEPLADGSRNPKRSAIKQVASGRFGVSSYYLTNADELQIKMAQGAKPGEGGELPGHKVIGDIAVTRNSTAGVGLISPPPHHDIYSIEDLAQLIHDLKNSNPSARISVKLVSEAGVGVIASGVVKGHADHVLISGHDGGTGASRWTGIKNAGLPWELGLAETHQTLVANDLRGRTVLQTDGQLKTGRDVAIAALLGAEEFGFSTAPLITLGCIMMRKCHKNTCPVGIATQDPVLREKFAGEPEHVINFFFMLAEEVREIMSQLGFRTLNEMVGRSDMLEVDKEVLRSNEKLENIDLSLLLRPAADIRPEAAQFCIQKQDHGLDMALDQKLIALSKAALEKGLPVYIETPICNVNRAVGTMLSHEVTKRYHLAGLPSGTIHIKLSGSAGQSLGAFLCPGIMMELEGDCNDYVGKGLSGGKVVVYPPKGSRFDPKENIIIGNVALYGSTSGEAYFNGMAAERFCVRNSGAKAVVEGVGDHGCEYMTGGTVVVLGKTGRNFAAGMSGGIAYVLDVDGKFHSRCNPELVDLDKVEEEEDIMNLKMMIQQHQRHTNSQLAREVLADFDNLLPKFIKVFPRDYKSILAKMKEEKASKESLERAAKEAEVEEQDEVELKEKDAFEELKKLAAASMNQKSSEKVEAEQVKRPSRVSDAVKHRGFVAYEREGVQYRDPNVRMNDWKEVMEETKPGPLLKTQSARCMDCGTPFCHQENSGCPLGNKIPEFNELVYQNRWREALDRLLETNNFPEFTGRVCPAPCEGSCVLGIIENPVSIKSIECAIIDKAFEEGWMVPRPPLKRTGKSIAIVGSGPSGLAAADQLNRLGHSVTVYERADRIGGLMMYGVPNMKTDKIDVVQRRVNLMAAEGVKFVVNANVGNDPSYSLDRLREENDAIILAVGATKPRDLPVPGRDLSGVHFAMEFLHANTKSLLDSGLQDGNYISAKGKKVVVIGGGDTGTDCIGTSIRHGCSSVVNLELLPQPPQKRAPGNPWPQWPRIFRVDYGHQEAAAKFGKDPRSYEVLTKRFVGDETGTVKGLEVVRVHWEKDASGKFQFKEVEGSEEIIEADLVLLAMGFLGPEATVAEKLGVEQDNRSNFKAEYGRFATNVDGVFAAGDCRRGQSLVVWAISEGRQAAAQVDKYLTKEDGDASGEGDSQEDLVKRHQDLSQRQQTVMT
;
A
#
# COMPACT_ATOMS: atom_id res chain seq x y z
N MET A 1 -25.79 -13.61 -7.99
CA MET A 1 -26.61 -13.38 -6.78
C MET A 1 -27.63 -14.48 -6.58
N GLU A 2 -28.01 -15.19 -7.65
CA GLU A 2 -28.90 -16.34 -7.62
C GLU A 2 -28.35 -17.49 -6.76
N PRO A 3 -29.24 -18.24 -6.06
CA PRO A 3 -28.89 -19.49 -5.40
C PRO A 3 -28.19 -20.48 -6.33
N LEU A 4 -27.47 -21.44 -5.76
CA LEU A 4 -26.94 -22.57 -6.52
C LEU A 4 -28.09 -23.48 -6.98
N ALA A 5 -27.81 -24.36 -7.96
CA ALA A 5 -28.84 -25.23 -8.55
C ALA A 5 -29.52 -26.18 -7.55
N ASP A 6 -28.86 -26.47 -6.43
CA ASP A 6 -29.36 -27.26 -5.31
C ASP A 6 -30.22 -26.45 -4.31
N GLY A 7 -30.44 -25.16 -4.59
CA GLY A 7 -31.17 -24.24 -3.71
C GLY A 7 -30.33 -23.67 -2.57
N SER A 8 -29.07 -24.11 -2.42
CA SER A 8 -28.17 -23.57 -1.41
C SER A 8 -27.75 -22.14 -1.76
N ARG A 9 -27.33 -21.40 -0.73
CA ARG A 9 -26.99 -19.99 -0.88
C ARG A 9 -25.71 -19.85 -1.71
N ASN A 10 -25.73 -18.91 -2.64
CA ASN A 10 -24.54 -18.53 -3.40
C ASN A 10 -23.44 -18.00 -2.49
N PRO A 11 -22.27 -18.66 -2.39
CA PRO A 11 -21.18 -18.23 -1.52
C PRO A 11 -20.56 -16.90 -1.96
N LYS A 12 -20.78 -16.47 -3.22
CA LYS A 12 -20.33 -15.17 -3.74
C LYS A 12 -21.32 -14.03 -3.42
N ARG A 13 -22.49 -14.30 -2.82
CA ARG A 13 -23.45 -13.27 -2.39
C ARG A 13 -23.01 -12.68 -1.06
N SER A 14 -22.67 -11.39 -1.04
CA SER A 14 -22.48 -10.63 0.20
C SER A 14 -23.78 -10.62 1.03
N ALA A 15 -23.67 -11.02 2.31
CA ALA A 15 -24.79 -11.03 3.25
C ALA A 15 -25.29 -9.63 3.61
N ILE A 16 -24.34 -8.72 3.82
CA ILE A 16 -24.59 -7.33 4.13
C ILE A 16 -24.47 -6.52 2.84
N LYS A 17 -25.47 -5.67 2.59
CA LYS A 17 -25.52 -4.77 1.44
C LYS A 17 -25.65 -3.33 1.92
N GLN A 18 -24.85 -2.44 1.34
CA GLN A 18 -24.76 -1.07 1.79
C GLN A 18 -25.66 -0.15 0.95
N VAL A 19 -26.34 0.75 1.63
CA VAL A 19 -27.09 1.87 1.05
C VAL A 19 -26.37 3.14 1.47
N ALA A 20 -25.66 3.76 0.54
CA ALA A 20 -24.86 4.97 0.74
C ALA A 20 -25.38 6.13 -0.14
N SER A 21 -24.95 7.36 0.11
CA SER A 21 -25.41 8.58 -0.57
C SER A 21 -25.39 8.55 -2.11
N GLY A 22 -24.46 7.81 -2.72
CA GLY A 22 -24.41 7.68 -4.19
C GLY A 22 -25.51 6.78 -4.78
N ARG A 23 -26.13 5.90 -3.98
CA ARG A 23 -27.08 4.85 -4.41
C ARG A 23 -26.59 3.98 -5.57
N PHE A 24 -25.28 3.89 -5.76
CA PHE A 24 -24.68 3.09 -6.84
C PHE A 24 -25.10 1.61 -6.73
N GLY A 25 -25.75 1.10 -7.77
CA GLY A 25 -26.19 -0.30 -7.85
C GLY A 25 -27.31 -0.68 -6.87
N VAL A 26 -27.96 0.30 -6.21
CA VAL A 26 -29.07 0.05 -5.30
C VAL A 26 -30.36 -0.09 -6.11
N SER A 27 -30.74 -1.33 -6.40
CA SER A 27 -32.00 -1.71 -7.05
C SER A 27 -32.87 -2.59 -6.16
N SER A 28 -34.14 -2.80 -6.54
CA SER A 28 -35.01 -3.78 -5.87
C SER A 28 -34.36 -5.17 -5.75
N TYR A 29 -33.70 -5.63 -6.81
CA TYR A 29 -33.01 -6.92 -6.83
C TYR A 29 -31.79 -6.94 -5.91
N TYR A 30 -31.05 -5.84 -5.83
CA TYR A 30 -29.96 -5.68 -4.87
C TYR A 30 -30.48 -5.81 -3.43
N LEU A 31 -31.51 -5.03 -3.06
CA LEU A 31 -32.06 -4.96 -1.70
C LEU A 31 -32.70 -6.28 -1.25
N THR A 32 -33.42 -6.95 -2.16
CA THR A 32 -34.05 -8.26 -1.92
C THR A 32 -33.01 -9.35 -1.59
N ASN A 33 -31.79 -9.24 -2.12
CA ASN A 33 -30.75 -10.25 -1.94
C ASN A 33 -29.80 -9.96 -0.77
N ALA A 34 -30.30 -9.42 0.34
CA ALA A 34 -29.55 -9.11 1.56
C ALA A 34 -30.12 -9.82 2.79
N ASP A 35 -29.26 -10.13 3.76
CA ASP A 35 -29.69 -10.49 5.13
C ASP A 35 -29.65 -9.27 6.05
N GLU A 36 -28.83 -8.27 5.69
CA GLU A 36 -28.74 -6.99 6.37
C GLU A 36 -28.51 -5.87 5.35
N LEU A 37 -29.24 -4.78 5.53
CA LEU A 37 -29.11 -3.54 4.76
C LEU A 37 -28.46 -2.48 5.66
N GLN A 38 -27.25 -2.05 5.31
CA GLN A 38 -26.49 -1.07 6.07
C GLN A 38 -26.61 0.32 5.45
N ILE A 39 -27.31 1.23 6.14
CA ILE A 39 -27.30 2.67 5.87
C ILE A 39 -25.94 3.21 6.28
N LYS A 40 -25.19 3.74 5.32
CA LYS A 40 -23.85 4.28 5.56
C LYS A 40 -23.90 5.79 5.71
N MET A 41 -24.08 6.27 6.94
CA MET A 41 -24.00 7.71 7.22
C MET A 41 -22.58 8.23 6.98
N ALA A 42 -21.57 7.50 7.48
CA ALA A 42 -20.18 7.94 7.43
C ALA A 42 -19.18 6.77 7.43
N GLN A 43 -17.89 7.09 7.32
CA GLN A 43 -16.77 6.16 7.54
C GLN A 43 -15.61 6.87 8.23
N GLY A 44 -14.86 6.16 9.08
CA GLY A 44 -13.80 6.75 9.91
C GLY A 44 -12.77 7.58 9.16
N ALA A 45 -12.31 7.08 8.01
CA ALA A 45 -11.29 7.76 7.20
C ALA A 45 -11.73 9.10 6.58
N LYS A 46 -13.05 9.38 6.52
CA LYS A 46 -13.61 10.62 5.96
C LYS A 46 -15.07 10.82 6.39
N PRO A 47 -15.32 11.21 7.65
CA PRO A 47 -16.67 11.21 8.21
C PRO A 47 -17.61 12.23 7.55
N GLY A 48 -17.08 13.42 7.23
CA GLY A 48 -17.86 14.51 6.62
C GLY A 48 -17.94 14.51 5.09
N GLU A 49 -17.56 13.42 4.42
CA GLU A 49 -17.45 13.36 2.96
C GLU A 49 -18.07 12.09 2.35
N GLY A 50 -18.34 12.13 1.04
CA GLY A 50 -18.85 10.99 0.29
C GLY A 50 -17.77 9.96 -0.12
N GLY A 51 -18.24 8.82 -0.63
CA GLY A 51 -17.38 7.83 -1.28
C GLY A 51 -16.71 8.38 -2.53
N GLU A 52 -15.47 7.96 -2.79
CA GLU A 52 -14.70 8.38 -3.98
C GLU A 52 -14.20 7.14 -4.72
N LEU A 53 -14.40 7.11 -6.04
CA LEU A 53 -13.82 6.13 -6.93
C LEU A 53 -13.24 6.85 -8.16
N PRO A 54 -11.91 6.89 -8.32
CA PRO A 54 -11.29 7.53 -9.47
C PRO A 54 -11.76 6.94 -10.81
N GLY A 55 -11.94 7.78 -11.84
CA GLY A 55 -12.54 7.39 -13.12
C GLY A 55 -11.80 6.27 -13.85
N HIS A 56 -10.46 6.23 -13.74
CA HIS A 56 -9.64 5.15 -14.30
C HIS A 56 -9.79 3.79 -13.57
N LYS A 57 -10.61 3.73 -12.52
CA LYS A 57 -11.08 2.50 -11.88
C LYS A 57 -12.55 2.19 -12.18
N VAL A 58 -13.25 3.08 -12.86
CA VAL A 58 -14.65 2.91 -13.29
C VAL A 58 -14.62 2.37 -14.71
N ILE A 59 -14.28 1.10 -14.87
CA ILE A 59 -14.15 0.43 -16.17
C ILE A 59 -14.83 -0.95 -16.13
N GLY A 60 -15.22 -1.47 -17.30
CA GLY A 60 -15.85 -2.78 -17.44
C GLY A 60 -17.03 -2.98 -16.47
N ASP A 61 -16.98 -4.09 -15.72
CA ASP A 61 -18.03 -4.49 -14.77
C ASP A 61 -18.34 -3.42 -13.71
N ILE A 62 -17.39 -2.56 -13.33
CA ILE A 62 -17.63 -1.52 -12.33
C ILE A 62 -18.61 -0.46 -12.85
N ALA A 63 -18.46 -0.03 -14.10
CA ALA A 63 -19.35 0.95 -14.71
C ALA A 63 -20.77 0.39 -14.83
N VAL A 64 -20.89 -0.87 -15.28
CA VAL A 64 -22.16 -1.59 -15.39
C VAL A 64 -22.83 -1.76 -14.02
N THR A 65 -22.10 -2.25 -13.03
CA THR A 65 -22.62 -2.51 -11.68
C THR A 65 -23.15 -1.24 -11.00
N ARG A 66 -22.58 -0.08 -11.36
CA ARG A 66 -22.93 1.21 -10.75
C ARG A 66 -23.90 2.04 -11.60
N ASN A 67 -24.37 1.54 -12.73
CA ASN A 67 -25.17 2.30 -13.69
C ASN A 67 -24.51 3.66 -13.99
N SER A 68 -23.22 3.61 -14.32
CA SER A 68 -22.37 4.76 -14.57
C SER A 68 -21.63 4.60 -15.90
N THR A 69 -21.13 5.71 -16.43
CA THR A 69 -20.27 5.73 -17.62
C THR A 69 -18.85 5.30 -17.27
N ALA A 70 -18.26 4.42 -18.09
CA ALA A 70 -16.87 4.02 -17.95
C ALA A 70 -15.92 5.21 -18.15
N GLY A 71 -14.89 5.35 -17.31
CA GLY A 71 -13.91 6.43 -17.35
C GLY A 71 -14.28 7.67 -16.53
N VAL A 72 -15.55 7.83 -16.14
CA VAL A 72 -16.02 8.98 -15.34
C VAL A 72 -15.80 8.71 -13.86
N GLY A 73 -15.19 9.68 -13.15
CA GLY A 73 -14.98 9.59 -11.70
C GLY A 73 -16.30 9.62 -10.93
N LEU A 74 -16.41 8.79 -9.89
CA LEU A 74 -17.60 8.75 -9.04
C LEU A 74 -17.32 9.36 -7.68
N ILE A 75 -17.78 10.59 -7.50
CA ILE A 75 -17.81 11.27 -6.21
C ILE A 75 -19.25 11.21 -5.73
N SER A 76 -19.46 10.56 -4.58
CA SER A 76 -20.78 10.51 -3.97
C SER A 76 -21.06 11.85 -3.27
N PRO A 77 -22.32 12.31 -3.22
CA PRO A 77 -22.67 13.44 -2.36
C PRO A 77 -22.25 13.16 -0.91
N PRO A 78 -21.82 14.15 -0.13
CA PRO A 78 -21.57 13.94 1.29
C PRO A 78 -22.82 13.48 2.06
N PRO A 79 -23.99 14.14 1.96
CA PRO A 79 -25.18 13.67 2.64
C PRO A 79 -25.94 12.61 1.83
N HIS A 80 -26.74 11.82 2.53
CA HIS A 80 -27.88 11.16 1.93
C HIS A 80 -28.97 12.21 1.66
N HIS A 81 -29.41 12.40 0.42
CA HIS A 81 -30.41 13.43 0.12
C HIS A 81 -31.82 13.09 0.64
N ASP A 82 -32.02 11.87 1.11
CA ASP A 82 -33.21 11.40 1.82
C ASP A 82 -33.00 11.26 3.33
N ILE A 83 -31.97 11.92 3.89
CA ILE A 83 -31.70 12.01 5.32
C ILE A 83 -31.18 13.41 5.66
N TYR A 84 -32.06 14.32 6.05
CA TYR A 84 -31.69 15.64 6.58
C TYR A 84 -31.98 15.80 8.07
N SER A 85 -32.65 14.83 8.65
CA SER A 85 -33.08 14.79 10.04
C SER A 85 -33.18 13.34 10.54
N ILE A 86 -33.50 13.15 11.81
CA ILE A 86 -33.62 11.81 12.40
C ILE A 86 -34.90 11.10 11.94
N GLU A 87 -35.97 11.85 11.68
CA GLU A 87 -37.21 11.35 11.12
C GLU A 87 -37.05 10.89 9.67
N ASP A 88 -36.18 11.54 8.88
CA ASP A 88 -35.84 11.07 7.53
C ASP A 88 -35.02 9.78 7.57
N LEU A 89 -34.10 9.65 8.55
CA LEU A 89 -33.40 8.38 8.77
C LEU A 89 -34.39 7.27 9.13
N ALA A 90 -35.35 7.55 10.02
CA ALA A 90 -36.40 6.60 10.37
C ALA A 90 -37.26 6.24 9.15
N GLN A 91 -37.52 7.20 8.25
CA GLN A 91 -38.18 6.93 6.98
C GLN A 91 -37.36 6.00 6.08
N LEU A 92 -36.05 6.22 5.93
CA LEU A 92 -35.21 5.31 5.15
C LEU A 92 -35.14 3.91 5.78
N ILE A 93 -35.07 3.80 7.12
CA ILE A 93 -35.14 2.51 7.81
C ILE A 93 -36.45 1.80 7.46
N HIS A 94 -37.57 2.53 7.49
CA HIS A 94 -38.87 2.02 7.10
C HIS A 94 -38.90 1.58 5.63
N ASP A 95 -38.41 2.39 4.69
CA ASP A 95 -38.36 2.07 3.27
C ASP A 95 -37.54 0.79 3.00
N LEU A 96 -36.36 0.68 3.63
CA LEU A 96 -35.48 -0.47 3.45
C LEU A 96 -36.10 -1.74 4.05
N LYS A 97 -36.76 -1.62 5.20
CA LYS A 97 -37.48 -2.75 5.79
C LYS A 97 -38.67 -3.20 4.94
N ASN A 98 -39.38 -2.27 4.30
CA ASN A 98 -40.42 -2.60 3.31
C ASN A 98 -39.81 -3.23 2.04
N SER A 99 -38.61 -2.81 1.61
CA SER A 99 -37.93 -3.37 0.43
C SER A 99 -37.40 -4.79 0.63
N ASN A 100 -37.20 -5.19 1.89
CA ASN A 100 -36.83 -6.54 2.28
C ASN A 100 -37.26 -6.80 3.74
N PRO A 101 -38.48 -7.34 3.96
CA PRO A 101 -39.00 -7.58 5.30
C PRO A 101 -38.12 -8.49 6.17
N SER A 102 -37.33 -9.36 5.55
CA SER A 102 -36.47 -10.32 6.25
C SER A 102 -35.12 -9.76 6.71
N ALA A 103 -34.66 -8.65 6.14
CA ALA A 103 -33.33 -8.11 6.44
C ALA A 103 -33.29 -7.33 7.77
N ARG A 104 -32.15 -7.38 8.47
CA ARG A 104 -31.83 -6.40 9.53
C ARG A 104 -31.50 -5.05 8.91
N ILE A 105 -31.84 -3.95 9.58
CA ILE A 105 -31.40 -2.61 9.17
C ILE A 105 -30.30 -2.12 10.11
N SER A 106 -29.15 -1.82 9.51
CA SER A 106 -27.92 -1.43 10.19
C SER A 106 -27.59 0.02 9.87
N VAL A 107 -27.15 0.81 10.84
CA VAL A 107 -26.72 2.20 10.62
C VAL A 107 -25.25 2.33 11.02
N LYS A 108 -24.42 2.68 10.03
CA LYS A 108 -22.98 2.91 10.23
C LYS A 108 -22.71 4.37 10.52
N LEU A 109 -22.29 4.64 11.75
CA LEU A 109 -21.85 5.92 12.28
C LEU A 109 -20.33 5.93 12.45
N VAL A 110 -19.77 7.12 12.72
CA VAL A 110 -18.37 7.29 13.09
C VAL A 110 -18.31 7.82 14.51
N SER A 111 -17.32 7.35 15.27
CA SER A 111 -17.02 7.86 16.60
C SER A 111 -16.73 9.37 16.55
N GLU A 112 -17.54 10.12 17.28
CA GLU A 112 -17.37 11.53 17.61
C GLU A 112 -18.08 11.82 18.93
N ALA A 113 -17.75 12.92 19.60
CA ALA A 113 -18.43 13.31 20.82
C ALA A 113 -19.92 13.57 20.55
N GLY A 114 -20.81 12.91 21.30
CA GLY A 114 -22.26 13.02 21.12
C GLY A 114 -22.88 11.92 20.25
N VAL A 115 -22.07 11.00 19.71
CA VAL A 115 -22.56 9.88 18.90
C VAL A 115 -23.55 8.99 19.65
N GLY A 116 -23.46 8.88 20.98
CA GLY A 116 -24.40 8.09 21.77
C GLY A 116 -25.82 8.67 21.78
N VAL A 117 -25.94 10.00 21.70
CA VAL A 117 -27.24 10.69 21.56
C VAL A 117 -27.84 10.40 20.18
N ILE A 118 -27.02 10.48 19.13
CA ILE A 118 -27.42 10.15 17.76
C ILE A 118 -27.88 8.69 17.69
N ALA A 119 -27.09 7.76 18.25
CA ALA A 119 -27.44 6.35 18.31
C ALA A 119 -28.78 6.10 19.02
N SER A 120 -29.09 6.86 20.07
CA SER A 120 -30.40 6.78 20.73
C SER A 120 -31.56 7.16 19.79
N GLY A 121 -31.37 8.19 18.96
CA GLY A 121 -32.31 8.54 17.89
C GLY A 121 -32.44 7.44 16.84
N VAL A 122 -31.31 6.87 16.41
CA VAL A 122 -31.23 5.78 15.42
C VAL A 122 -32.03 4.55 15.88
N VAL A 123 -31.86 4.14 17.14
CA VAL A 123 -32.58 2.98 17.71
C VAL A 123 -34.07 3.30 17.92
N LYS A 124 -34.44 4.53 18.26
CA LYS A 124 -35.84 4.99 18.27
C LYS A 124 -36.45 5.01 16.87
N GLY A 125 -35.64 5.23 15.84
CA GLY A 125 -36.00 5.06 14.42
C GLY A 125 -36.06 3.60 13.96
N HIS A 126 -36.05 2.64 14.89
CA HIS A 126 -36.17 1.19 14.65
C HIS A 126 -34.98 0.52 13.97
N ALA A 127 -33.78 1.08 14.02
CA ALA A 127 -32.59 0.35 13.57
C ALA A 127 -32.37 -0.93 14.42
N ASP A 128 -32.14 -2.05 13.74
CA ASP A 128 -31.85 -3.35 14.39
C ASP A 128 -30.38 -3.44 14.85
N HIS A 129 -29.51 -2.63 14.23
CA HIS A 129 -28.08 -2.69 14.42
C HIS A 129 -27.43 -1.30 14.27
N VAL A 130 -26.45 -0.99 15.14
CA VAL A 130 -25.65 0.24 15.08
C VAL A 130 -24.17 -0.14 15.01
N LEU A 131 -23.46 0.42 14.03
CA LEU A 131 -22.00 0.29 13.90
C LEU A 131 -21.32 1.61 14.25
N ILE A 132 -20.39 1.60 15.20
CA ILE A 132 -19.51 2.73 15.52
C ILE A 132 -18.13 2.47 14.93
N SER A 133 -17.76 3.22 13.89
CA SER A 133 -16.44 3.18 13.28
C SER A 133 -15.45 4.15 13.92
N GLY A 134 -14.24 3.68 14.23
CA GLY A 134 -13.12 4.53 14.65
C GLY A 134 -12.51 5.35 13.50
N HIS A 135 -11.85 6.46 13.84
CA HIS A 135 -11.18 7.36 12.89
C HIS A 135 -10.11 6.68 12.02
N ASP A 136 -9.57 5.56 12.50
CA ASP A 136 -8.47 4.80 11.90
C ASP A 136 -8.93 3.78 10.84
N GLY A 137 -10.23 3.73 10.54
CA GLY A 137 -10.81 2.91 9.48
C GLY A 137 -10.12 3.08 8.12
N GLY A 138 -9.90 1.96 7.41
CA GLY A 138 -9.25 1.96 6.10
C GLY A 138 -10.07 2.65 4.99
N THR A 139 -9.39 3.11 3.93
CA THR A 139 -10.05 3.64 2.72
C THR A 139 -9.25 3.37 1.46
N GLY A 140 -9.93 3.17 0.33
CA GLY A 140 -9.32 3.05 -0.98
C GLY A 140 -8.91 4.40 -1.60
N ALA A 141 -9.64 5.48 -1.27
CA ALA A 141 -9.42 6.84 -1.74
C ALA A 141 -10.07 7.85 -0.78
N SER A 142 -9.30 8.85 -0.35
CA SER A 142 -9.73 9.99 0.46
C SER A 142 -8.61 11.03 0.49
N ARG A 143 -8.97 12.28 0.81
CA ARG A 143 -8.03 13.35 1.12
C ARG A 143 -7.28 13.07 2.42
N TRP A 144 -6.02 13.48 2.48
CA TRP A 144 -5.16 13.28 3.65
C TRP A 144 -5.71 13.97 4.91
N THR A 145 -6.36 15.12 4.74
CA THR A 145 -7.00 15.87 5.83
C THR A 145 -8.10 15.06 6.50
N GLY A 146 -8.96 14.38 5.73
CA GLY A 146 -9.99 13.49 6.27
C GLY A 146 -9.40 12.32 7.06
N ILE A 147 -8.37 11.66 6.51
CA ILE A 147 -7.73 10.49 7.14
C ILE A 147 -7.03 10.84 8.46
N LYS A 148 -6.46 12.05 8.59
CA LYS A 148 -5.64 12.42 9.75
C LYS A 148 -6.33 13.27 10.79
N ASN A 149 -7.36 14.03 10.40
CA ASN A 149 -7.89 15.10 11.24
C ASN A 149 -9.40 14.97 11.51
N ALA A 150 -10.06 13.89 11.08
CA ALA A 150 -11.50 13.71 11.27
C ALA A 150 -11.84 12.36 11.93
N GLY A 151 -12.84 12.36 12.81
CA GLY A 151 -13.26 11.21 13.62
C GLY A 151 -12.47 11.08 14.93
N LEU A 152 -12.98 10.25 15.84
CA LEU A 152 -12.35 9.90 17.12
C LEU A 152 -12.07 8.38 17.23
N PRO A 153 -11.24 7.94 18.21
CA PRO A 153 -11.06 6.52 18.53
C PRO A 153 -12.38 5.80 18.75
N TRP A 154 -12.47 4.55 18.32
CA TRP A 154 -13.70 3.78 18.45
C TRP A 154 -14.04 3.48 19.91
N GLU A 155 -13.03 3.39 20.78
CA GLU A 155 -13.17 3.15 22.22
C GLU A 155 -14.06 4.21 22.88
N LEU A 156 -13.87 5.49 22.51
CA LEU A 156 -14.66 6.61 23.02
C LEU A 156 -16.12 6.52 22.55
N GLY A 157 -16.33 6.44 21.23
CA GLY A 157 -17.67 6.42 20.65
C GLY A 157 -18.47 5.16 20.98
N LEU A 158 -17.79 4.01 21.10
CA LEU A 158 -18.41 2.75 21.49
C LEU A 158 -18.90 2.80 22.93
N ALA A 159 -18.03 3.20 23.86
CA ALA A 159 -18.40 3.32 25.27
C ALA A 159 -19.51 4.35 25.47
N GLU A 160 -19.41 5.53 24.85
CA GLU A 160 -20.45 6.57 24.91
C GLU A 160 -21.79 6.04 24.38
N THR A 161 -21.78 5.34 23.25
CA THR A 161 -22.98 4.74 22.66
C THR A 161 -23.59 3.69 23.57
N HIS A 162 -22.77 2.77 24.09
CA HIS A 162 -23.24 1.72 25.00
C HIS A 162 -23.88 2.32 26.26
N GLN A 163 -23.16 3.21 26.94
CA GLN A 163 -23.61 3.88 28.16
C GLN A 163 -24.90 4.69 27.92
N THR A 164 -24.97 5.45 26.83
CA THR A 164 -26.16 6.28 26.52
C THR A 164 -27.38 5.44 26.21
N LEU A 165 -27.22 4.34 25.45
CA LEU A 165 -28.32 3.43 25.14
C LEU A 165 -28.83 2.70 26.39
N VAL A 166 -27.95 2.35 27.32
CA VAL A 166 -28.33 1.75 28.62
C VAL A 166 -29.07 2.77 29.48
N ALA A 167 -28.55 3.99 29.59
CA ALA A 167 -29.20 5.07 30.35
C ALA A 167 -30.65 5.30 29.89
N ASN A 168 -30.89 5.22 28.58
CA ASN A 168 -32.20 5.43 27.96
C ASN A 168 -33.05 4.15 27.84
N ASP A 169 -32.59 2.99 28.31
CA ASP A 169 -33.27 1.68 28.16
C ASP A 169 -33.61 1.32 26.71
N LEU A 170 -32.66 1.61 25.81
CA LEU A 170 -32.75 1.31 24.39
C LEU A 170 -31.79 0.19 23.98
N ARG A 171 -30.78 -0.10 24.80
CA ARG A 171 -29.67 -1.03 24.49
C ARG A 171 -30.15 -2.46 24.21
N GLY A 172 -31.24 -2.90 24.84
CA GLY A 172 -31.84 -4.22 24.63
C GLY A 172 -32.43 -4.47 23.24
N ARG A 173 -32.53 -3.44 22.39
CA ARG A 173 -33.29 -3.46 21.12
C ARG A 173 -32.40 -3.41 19.87
N THR A 174 -31.10 -3.29 20.04
CA THR A 174 -30.15 -3.14 18.93
C THR A 174 -28.86 -3.89 19.22
N VAL A 175 -28.27 -4.45 18.18
CA VAL A 175 -26.91 -5.00 18.24
C VAL A 175 -25.91 -3.88 18.02
N LEU A 176 -24.88 -3.79 18.87
CA LEU A 176 -23.82 -2.79 18.73
C LEU A 176 -22.57 -3.43 18.12
N GLN A 177 -22.07 -2.87 17.02
CA GLN A 177 -20.84 -3.30 16.36
C GLN A 177 -19.79 -2.19 16.43
N THR A 178 -18.52 -2.57 16.43
CA THR A 178 -17.43 -1.62 16.17
C THR A 178 -16.45 -2.10 15.11
N ASP A 179 -15.83 -1.15 14.40
CA ASP A 179 -14.68 -1.37 13.53
C ASP A 179 -13.66 -0.22 13.71
N GLY A 180 -12.41 -0.44 13.30
CA GLY A 180 -11.33 0.54 13.47
C GLY A 180 -10.00 -0.14 13.76
N GLN A 181 -9.28 -0.52 12.70
CA GLN A 181 -7.99 -1.24 12.77
C GLN A 181 -7.91 -2.43 13.74
N LEU A 182 -9.03 -3.07 14.11
CA LEU A 182 -9.03 -4.30 14.91
C LEU A 182 -8.18 -5.38 14.20
N LYS A 183 -7.21 -5.96 14.92
CA LYS A 183 -6.23 -6.91 14.37
C LYS A 183 -6.04 -8.16 15.22
N THR A 184 -6.29 -8.05 16.53
CA THR A 184 -5.91 -9.06 17.52
C THR A 184 -7.12 -9.51 18.34
N GLY A 185 -7.01 -10.68 18.98
CA GLY A 185 -8.03 -11.15 19.91
C GLY A 185 -8.17 -10.22 21.11
N ARG A 186 -7.08 -9.57 21.55
CA ARG A 186 -7.13 -8.50 22.55
C ARG A 186 -8.00 -7.32 22.14
N ASP A 187 -7.91 -6.86 20.89
CA ASP A 187 -8.74 -5.74 20.41
C ASP A 187 -10.23 -6.09 20.48
N VAL A 188 -10.58 -7.33 20.09
CA VAL A 188 -11.95 -7.86 20.18
C VAL A 188 -12.42 -7.95 21.63
N ALA A 189 -11.60 -8.46 22.53
CA ALA A 189 -11.93 -8.57 23.95
C ALA A 189 -12.22 -7.19 24.56
N ILE A 190 -11.38 -6.19 24.29
CA ILE A 190 -11.59 -4.81 24.77
C ILE A 190 -12.88 -4.24 24.19
N ALA A 191 -13.11 -4.38 22.89
CA ALA A 191 -14.35 -3.92 22.26
C ALA A 191 -15.60 -4.57 22.89
N ALA A 192 -15.54 -5.87 23.22
CA ALA A 192 -16.63 -6.55 23.90
C ALA A 192 -16.88 -5.95 25.29
N LEU A 193 -15.82 -5.80 26.11
CA LEU A 193 -15.91 -5.22 27.45
C LEU A 193 -16.43 -3.77 27.44
N LEU A 194 -16.19 -3.01 26.37
CA LEU A 194 -16.74 -1.66 26.18
C LEU A 194 -18.17 -1.63 25.61
N GLY A 195 -18.75 -2.78 25.23
CA GLY A 195 -20.18 -2.92 24.91
C GLY A 195 -20.51 -3.42 23.51
N ALA A 196 -19.53 -3.76 22.67
CA ALA A 196 -19.78 -4.33 21.34
C ALA A 196 -20.16 -5.82 21.40
N GLU A 197 -21.04 -6.24 20.48
CA GLU A 197 -21.47 -7.63 20.27
C GLU A 197 -20.94 -8.20 18.95
N GLU A 198 -20.72 -7.36 17.94
CA GLU A 198 -20.15 -7.73 16.65
C GLU A 198 -18.88 -6.90 16.37
N PHE A 199 -17.96 -7.41 15.55
CA PHE A 199 -16.67 -6.78 15.27
C PHE A 199 -16.38 -6.76 13.77
N GLY A 200 -16.10 -5.57 13.23
CA GLY A 200 -15.83 -5.37 11.81
C GLY A 200 -14.33 -5.36 11.50
N PHE A 201 -13.93 -6.14 10.49
CA PHE A 201 -12.55 -6.22 10.03
C PHE A 201 -12.46 -5.84 8.55
N SER A 202 -11.42 -5.07 8.21
CA SER A 202 -11.15 -4.68 6.82
C SER A 202 -9.67 -4.84 6.47
N THR A 203 -8.80 -4.05 7.08
CA THR A 203 -7.37 -4.04 6.69
C THR A 203 -6.67 -5.36 7.01
N ALA A 204 -6.92 -6.00 8.16
CA ALA A 204 -6.27 -7.25 8.52
C ALA A 204 -6.58 -8.41 7.53
N PRO A 205 -7.86 -8.69 7.18
CA PRO A 205 -8.17 -9.64 6.11
C PRO A 205 -7.57 -9.30 4.74
N LEU A 206 -7.44 -8.01 4.39
CA LEU A 206 -6.76 -7.62 3.14
C LEU A 206 -5.26 -7.95 3.19
N ILE A 207 -4.63 -7.83 4.36
CA ILE A 207 -3.21 -8.21 4.55
C ILE A 207 -3.05 -9.73 4.41
N THR A 208 -3.96 -10.53 4.97
CA THR A 208 -3.89 -12.01 4.82
C THR A 208 -4.08 -12.46 3.38
N LEU A 209 -4.85 -11.69 2.59
CA LEU A 209 -4.98 -11.86 1.14
C LEU A 209 -3.78 -11.33 0.32
N GLY A 210 -2.76 -10.75 0.96
CA GLY A 210 -1.51 -10.31 0.33
C GLY A 210 -1.28 -8.80 0.28
N CYS A 211 -2.10 -7.97 0.93
CA CYS A 211 -1.86 -6.52 0.94
C CYS A 211 -0.54 -6.18 1.64
N ILE A 212 0.42 -5.66 0.88
CA ILE A 212 1.74 -5.23 1.38
C ILE A 212 1.77 -3.78 1.89
N MET A 213 0.60 -3.20 2.23
CA MET A 213 0.44 -1.84 2.76
C MET A 213 1.13 -0.75 1.93
N MET A 214 1.11 -0.89 0.60
CA MET A 214 1.68 0.10 -0.33
C MET A 214 0.96 1.47 -0.29
N ARG A 215 -0.30 1.53 0.16
CA ARG A 215 -1.12 2.76 0.28
C ARG A 215 -1.28 3.56 -1.04
N LYS A 216 -1.28 2.86 -2.19
CA LYS A 216 -1.58 3.43 -3.52
C LYS A 216 -2.88 2.88 -4.13
N CYS A 217 -3.83 2.50 -3.28
CA CYS A 217 -5.13 1.93 -3.68
C CYS A 217 -5.91 2.82 -4.67
N HIS A 218 -5.78 4.14 -4.53
CA HIS A 218 -6.41 5.15 -5.39
C HIS A 218 -5.74 5.26 -6.78
N LYS A 219 -4.48 4.87 -6.93
CA LYS A 219 -3.74 5.02 -8.21
C LYS A 219 -4.00 3.91 -9.22
N ASN A 220 -4.76 2.88 -8.85
CA ASN A 220 -4.98 1.69 -9.68
C ASN A 220 -3.68 0.91 -9.99
N THR A 221 -2.69 1.00 -9.09
CA THR A 221 -1.37 0.39 -9.26
C THR A 221 -1.05 -0.59 -8.14
N CYS A 222 -2.07 -1.27 -7.59
CA CYS A 222 -1.87 -2.26 -6.54
C CYS A 222 -1.01 -3.42 -7.08
N PRO A 223 0.20 -3.64 -6.55
CA PRO A 223 1.16 -4.59 -7.12
C PRO A 223 0.75 -6.04 -6.94
N VAL A 224 -0.17 -6.30 -6.00
CA VAL A 224 -0.64 -7.63 -5.57
C VAL A 224 -2.10 -7.88 -5.98
N GLY A 225 -2.62 -7.11 -6.93
CA GLY A 225 -3.95 -7.37 -7.52
C GLY A 225 -5.18 -7.10 -6.64
N ILE A 226 -5.03 -6.61 -5.41
CA ILE A 226 -6.15 -6.38 -4.49
C ILE A 226 -6.98 -5.14 -4.86
N ALA A 227 -6.36 -3.96 -4.79
CA ALA A 227 -7.08 -2.68 -4.92
C ALA A 227 -6.92 -2.06 -6.33
N THR A 228 -7.04 -2.87 -7.38
CA THR A 228 -6.82 -2.45 -8.77
C THR A 228 -7.84 -3.08 -9.73
N GLN A 229 -8.17 -2.36 -10.80
CA GLN A 229 -8.97 -2.82 -11.93
C GLN A 229 -8.11 -3.09 -13.17
N ASP A 230 -6.81 -2.81 -13.09
CA ASP A 230 -5.84 -3.13 -14.14
C ASP A 230 -5.70 -4.66 -14.28
N PRO A 231 -5.92 -5.24 -15.49
CA PRO A 231 -5.93 -6.69 -15.67
C PRO A 231 -4.57 -7.34 -15.36
N VAL A 232 -3.48 -6.74 -15.82
CA VAL A 232 -2.10 -7.23 -15.58
C VAL A 232 -1.78 -7.27 -14.10
N LEU A 233 -2.27 -6.29 -13.33
CA LEU A 233 -2.06 -6.27 -11.88
C LEU A 233 -3.03 -7.21 -11.15
N ARG A 234 -4.27 -7.37 -11.62
CA ARG A 234 -5.24 -8.32 -11.04
C ARG A 234 -4.77 -9.77 -11.15
N GLU A 235 -4.08 -10.12 -12.24
CA GLU A 235 -3.44 -11.44 -12.41
C GLU A 235 -2.40 -11.75 -11.32
N LYS A 236 -1.86 -10.73 -10.63
CA LYS A 236 -0.92 -10.91 -9.51
C LYS A 236 -1.59 -11.23 -8.17
N PHE A 237 -2.92 -11.29 -8.12
CA PHE A 237 -3.63 -11.64 -6.89
C PHE A 237 -3.48 -13.14 -6.58
N ALA A 238 -2.81 -13.44 -5.46
CA ALA A 238 -2.55 -14.80 -4.99
C ALA A 238 -3.29 -15.13 -3.68
N GLY A 239 -4.26 -14.30 -3.28
CA GLY A 239 -5.01 -14.50 -2.04
C GLY A 239 -6.09 -15.58 -2.19
N GLU A 240 -6.18 -16.47 -1.21
CA GLU A 240 -7.17 -17.54 -1.16
C GLU A 240 -8.16 -17.33 0.00
N PRO A 241 -9.43 -17.75 -0.12
CA PRO A 241 -10.41 -17.70 0.98
C PRO A 241 -9.88 -18.31 2.28
N GLU A 242 -9.12 -19.39 2.18
CA GLU A 242 -8.48 -20.14 3.27
C GLU A 242 -7.58 -19.25 4.12
N HIS A 243 -6.90 -18.26 3.53
CA HIS A 243 -6.06 -17.31 4.27
C HIS A 243 -6.88 -16.45 5.23
N VAL A 244 -8.08 -16.05 4.82
CA VAL A 244 -8.99 -15.25 5.65
C VAL A 244 -9.65 -16.13 6.72
N ILE A 245 -10.04 -17.35 6.35
CA ILE A 245 -10.61 -18.33 7.28
C ILE A 245 -9.61 -18.64 8.40
N ASN A 246 -8.36 -18.94 8.06
CA ASN A 246 -7.30 -19.22 9.04
C ASN A 246 -7.05 -18.03 9.96
N PHE A 247 -7.04 -16.80 9.43
CA PHE A 247 -6.93 -15.59 10.24
C PHE A 247 -8.04 -15.49 11.29
N PHE A 248 -9.30 -15.69 10.90
CA PHE A 248 -10.41 -15.63 11.85
C PHE A 248 -10.40 -16.78 12.86
N PHE A 249 -9.92 -17.97 12.50
CA PHE A 249 -9.73 -19.06 13.47
C PHE A 249 -8.67 -18.71 14.51
N MET A 250 -7.51 -18.18 14.10
CA MET A 250 -6.45 -17.76 15.02
C MET A 250 -6.93 -16.62 15.93
N LEU A 251 -7.62 -15.64 15.36
CA LEU A 251 -8.20 -14.52 16.10
C LEU A 251 -9.22 -15.02 17.15
N ALA A 252 -10.14 -15.91 16.75
CA ALA A 252 -11.14 -16.46 17.65
C ALA A 252 -10.50 -17.30 18.76
N GLU A 253 -9.42 -18.04 18.48
CA GLU A 253 -8.70 -18.79 19.50
C GLU A 253 -8.06 -17.87 20.53
N GLU A 254 -7.39 -16.79 20.10
CA GLU A 254 -6.83 -15.78 21.00
C GLU A 254 -7.92 -15.14 21.89
N VAL A 255 -9.10 -14.84 21.33
CA VAL A 255 -10.25 -14.34 22.12
C VAL A 255 -10.67 -15.38 23.17
N ARG A 256 -10.75 -16.67 22.81
CA ARG A 256 -11.12 -17.74 23.75
C ARG A 256 -10.08 -17.91 24.87
N GLU A 257 -8.79 -17.75 24.57
CA GLU A 257 -7.72 -17.75 25.57
C GLU A 257 -7.91 -16.61 26.57
N ILE A 258 -8.19 -15.39 26.08
CA ILE A 258 -8.44 -14.21 26.93
C ILE A 258 -9.72 -14.41 27.76
N MET A 259 -10.80 -14.90 27.14
CA MET A 259 -12.04 -15.23 27.84
C MET A 259 -11.80 -16.17 29.02
N SER A 260 -11.02 -17.24 28.79
CA SER A 260 -10.66 -18.21 29.81
C SER A 260 -9.86 -17.59 30.95
N GLN A 261 -8.89 -16.72 30.64
CA GLN A 261 -8.09 -15.99 31.62
C GLN A 261 -8.93 -15.06 32.50
N LEU A 262 -9.95 -14.41 31.91
CA LEU A 262 -10.87 -13.52 32.62
C LEU A 262 -12.03 -14.25 33.31
N GLY A 263 -12.18 -15.56 33.08
CA GLY A 263 -13.22 -16.39 33.71
C GLY A 263 -14.58 -16.41 33.00
N PHE A 264 -14.65 -15.99 31.73
CA PHE A 264 -15.87 -15.98 30.92
C PHE A 264 -16.00 -17.23 30.05
N ARG A 265 -17.23 -17.75 29.88
CA ARG A 265 -17.51 -18.91 29.01
C ARG A 265 -18.07 -18.53 27.66
N THR A 266 -18.75 -17.39 27.59
CA THR A 266 -19.38 -16.90 26.36
C THR A 266 -19.06 -15.42 26.16
N LEU A 267 -19.04 -14.97 24.90
CA LEU A 267 -18.77 -13.57 24.58
C LEU A 267 -19.83 -12.64 25.20
N ASN A 268 -21.09 -13.06 25.25
CA ASN A 268 -22.18 -12.28 25.83
C ASN A 268 -21.96 -11.95 27.31
N GLU A 269 -21.26 -12.81 28.07
CA GLU A 269 -20.92 -12.53 29.48
C GLU A 269 -19.90 -11.39 29.62
N MET A 270 -19.13 -11.09 28.57
CA MET A 270 -18.17 -9.99 28.53
C MET A 270 -18.80 -8.65 28.13
N VAL A 271 -19.89 -8.67 27.37
CA VAL A 271 -20.42 -7.44 26.75
C VAL A 271 -20.75 -6.39 27.82
N GLY A 272 -20.07 -5.24 27.75
CA GLY A 272 -20.28 -4.12 28.66
C GLY A 272 -19.63 -4.26 30.05
N ARG A 273 -18.82 -5.31 30.27
CA ARG A 273 -18.05 -5.54 31.53
C ARG A 273 -16.79 -4.69 31.61
N SER A 274 -16.94 -3.38 31.48
CA SER A 274 -15.84 -2.42 31.56
C SER A 274 -15.13 -2.43 32.93
N ASP A 275 -15.78 -2.98 33.96
CA ASP A 275 -15.20 -3.25 35.28
C ASP A 275 -14.01 -4.23 35.24
N MET A 276 -13.83 -4.98 34.16
CA MET A 276 -12.70 -5.88 33.93
C MET A 276 -11.49 -5.20 33.26
N LEU A 277 -11.56 -3.88 33.05
CA LEU A 277 -10.49 -3.08 32.44
C LEU A 277 -9.93 -2.09 33.46
N GLU A 278 -8.61 -1.96 33.52
CA GLU A 278 -7.93 -0.96 34.33
C GLU A 278 -6.80 -0.26 33.57
N VAL A 279 -6.41 0.92 34.05
CA VAL A 279 -5.31 1.71 33.47
C VAL A 279 -3.97 1.18 33.98
N ASP A 280 -3.06 0.89 33.06
CA ASP A 280 -1.68 0.54 33.40
C ASP A 280 -0.92 1.78 33.91
N LYS A 281 -0.64 1.79 35.22
CA LYS A 281 0.01 2.91 35.90
C LYS A 281 1.48 3.08 35.49
N GLU A 282 2.15 2.01 35.08
CA GLU A 282 3.55 2.08 34.66
C GLU A 282 3.68 2.77 33.29
N VAL A 283 2.71 2.55 32.40
CA VAL A 283 2.65 3.25 31.10
C VAL A 283 2.45 4.75 31.29
N LEU A 284 1.59 5.17 32.22
CA LEU A 284 1.41 6.60 32.53
C LEU A 284 2.68 7.23 33.11
N ARG A 285 3.34 6.54 34.05
CA ARG A 285 4.58 7.03 34.69
C ARG A 285 5.74 7.15 33.72
N SER A 286 5.86 6.21 32.78
CA SER A 286 6.95 6.18 31.81
C SER A 286 6.82 7.20 30.67
N ASN A 287 5.70 7.94 30.59
CA ASN A 287 5.47 8.93 29.55
C ASN A 287 4.75 10.18 30.08
N GLU A 288 5.52 11.24 30.30
CA GLU A 288 5.03 12.56 30.75
C GLU A 288 3.85 13.12 29.92
N LYS A 289 3.74 12.75 28.64
CA LYS A 289 2.65 13.23 27.77
C LYS A 289 1.28 12.62 28.13
N LEU A 290 1.25 11.57 28.94
CA LEU A 290 0.05 10.87 29.34
C LEU A 290 -0.48 11.29 30.72
N GLU A 291 0.24 12.14 31.46
CA GLU A 291 -0.07 12.52 32.86
C GLU A 291 -1.52 13.01 33.04
N ASN A 292 -2.07 13.70 32.05
CA ASN A 292 -3.40 14.30 32.10
C ASN A 292 -4.50 13.46 31.42
N ILE A 293 -4.22 12.21 31.05
CA ILE A 293 -5.22 11.31 30.45
C ILE A 293 -6.09 10.70 31.55
N ASP A 294 -7.39 10.99 31.51
CA ASP A 294 -8.40 10.39 32.39
C ASP A 294 -9.34 9.47 31.58
N LEU A 295 -9.29 8.17 31.89
CA LEU A 295 -10.13 7.14 31.28
C LEU A 295 -11.31 6.72 32.17
N SER A 296 -11.52 7.35 33.32
CA SER A 296 -12.54 6.97 34.30
C SER A 296 -13.96 6.94 33.71
N LEU A 297 -14.30 7.91 32.85
CA LEU A 297 -15.60 7.97 32.18
C LEU A 297 -15.80 6.83 31.17
N LEU A 298 -14.73 6.43 30.48
CA LEU A 298 -14.77 5.32 29.52
C LEU A 298 -14.92 3.98 30.24
N LEU A 299 -14.25 3.81 31.39
CA LEU A 299 -14.25 2.57 32.16
C LEU A 299 -15.45 2.42 33.10
N ARG A 300 -16.29 3.46 33.25
CA ARG A 300 -17.48 3.41 34.08
C ARG A 300 -18.45 2.33 33.58
N PRO A 301 -18.78 1.31 34.40
CA PRO A 301 -19.75 0.28 34.02
C PRO A 301 -21.12 0.89 33.71
N ALA A 302 -21.68 0.54 32.55
CA ALA A 302 -23.00 1.05 32.15
C ALA A 302 -24.12 0.51 33.07
N ALA A 303 -23.93 -0.67 33.66
CA ALA A 303 -24.82 -1.23 34.68
C ALA A 303 -24.99 -0.30 35.91
N ASP A 304 -23.96 0.48 36.27
CA ASP A 304 -24.05 1.44 37.38
C ASP A 304 -24.92 2.67 37.02
N ILE A 305 -25.10 2.94 35.73
CA ILE A 305 -25.92 4.06 35.25
C ILE A 305 -27.40 3.70 35.36
N ARG A 306 -27.77 2.47 34.95
CA ARG A 306 -29.14 1.95 35.05
C ARG A 306 -29.13 0.42 35.23
N PRO A 307 -29.15 -0.08 36.47
CA PRO A 307 -28.97 -1.51 36.77
C PRO A 307 -29.99 -2.45 36.11
N GLU A 308 -31.24 -2.01 35.98
CA GLU A 308 -32.33 -2.81 35.41
C GLU A 308 -32.35 -2.83 33.87
N ALA A 309 -31.51 -2.01 33.21
CA ALA A 309 -31.48 -1.94 31.76
C ALA A 309 -30.59 -3.03 31.16
N ALA A 310 -31.05 -3.62 30.06
CA ALA A 310 -30.29 -4.63 29.32
C ALA A 310 -28.95 -4.06 28.82
N GLN A 311 -27.87 -4.83 28.94
CA GLN A 311 -26.52 -4.42 28.53
C GLN A 311 -26.18 -4.83 27.09
N PHE A 312 -26.94 -5.77 26.52
CA PHE A 312 -26.79 -6.29 25.16
C PHE A 312 -28.17 -6.52 24.52
N CYS A 313 -28.21 -6.89 23.24
CA CYS A 313 -29.48 -7.06 22.52
C CYS A 313 -30.25 -8.30 22.99
N ILE A 314 -31.50 -8.13 23.44
CA ILE A 314 -32.36 -9.21 23.95
C ILE A 314 -33.70 -9.32 23.23
N GLN A 315 -34.06 -8.32 22.42
CA GLN A 315 -35.31 -8.30 21.66
C GLN A 315 -35.14 -7.68 20.27
N LYS A 316 -35.98 -8.10 19.33
CA LYS A 316 -36.03 -7.53 17.98
C LYS A 316 -36.88 -6.26 17.97
N GLN A 317 -36.61 -5.38 17.01
CA GLN A 317 -37.47 -4.22 16.76
C GLN A 317 -38.79 -4.65 16.11
N ASP A 318 -39.89 -4.02 16.53
CA ASP A 318 -41.16 -4.07 15.80
C ASP A 318 -41.16 -2.93 14.78
N HIS A 319 -41.28 -3.27 13.50
CA HIS A 319 -41.27 -2.33 12.38
C HIS A 319 -42.67 -1.97 11.87
N GLY A 320 -43.74 -2.54 12.47
CA GLY A 320 -45.12 -2.25 12.12
C GLY A 320 -45.55 -2.67 10.71
N LEU A 321 -44.86 -3.64 10.10
CA LEU A 321 -45.08 -4.06 8.70
C LEU A 321 -46.47 -4.66 8.45
N ASP A 322 -47.12 -5.19 9.48
CA ASP A 322 -48.47 -5.75 9.36
C ASP A 322 -49.54 -4.68 9.09
N MET A 323 -49.24 -3.41 9.43
CA MET A 323 -50.11 -2.26 9.19
C MET A 323 -49.89 -1.61 7.81
N ALA A 324 -48.88 -2.05 7.04
CA ALA A 324 -48.56 -1.47 5.74
C ALA A 324 -49.67 -1.73 4.72
N LEU A 325 -50.03 -0.71 3.92
CA LEU A 325 -51.03 -0.84 2.86
C LEU A 325 -50.66 -1.93 1.85
N ASP A 326 -49.37 -2.18 1.66
CA ASP A 326 -48.86 -3.22 0.78
C ASP A 326 -49.33 -4.63 1.13
N GLN A 327 -49.65 -4.93 2.39
CA GLN A 327 -50.22 -6.23 2.77
C GLN A 327 -51.51 -6.50 1.99
N LYS A 328 -52.36 -5.47 1.84
CA LYS A 328 -53.57 -5.53 1.03
C LYS A 328 -53.23 -5.63 -0.47
N LEU A 329 -52.25 -4.86 -0.94
CA LEU A 329 -51.86 -4.86 -2.37
C LEU A 329 -51.27 -6.21 -2.79
N ILE A 330 -50.48 -6.85 -1.93
CA ILE A 330 -49.91 -8.19 -2.14
C ILE A 330 -51.02 -9.23 -2.21
N ALA A 331 -51.97 -9.20 -1.27
CA ALA A 331 -53.12 -10.11 -1.28
C ALA A 331 -53.95 -9.98 -2.56
N LEU A 332 -54.21 -8.75 -3.01
CA LEU A 332 -54.95 -8.48 -4.26
C LEU A 332 -54.15 -8.84 -5.52
N SER A 333 -52.81 -8.83 -5.45
CA SER A 333 -51.92 -9.15 -6.58
C SER A 333 -51.56 -10.64 -6.68
N LYS A 334 -52.20 -11.52 -5.89
CA LYS A 334 -51.87 -12.96 -5.85
C LYS A 334 -51.85 -13.63 -7.23
N ALA A 335 -52.81 -13.30 -8.10
CA ALA A 335 -52.87 -13.85 -9.46
C ALA A 335 -51.67 -13.43 -10.33
N ALA A 336 -51.20 -12.19 -10.18
CA ALA A 336 -49.99 -11.70 -10.86
C ALA A 336 -48.74 -12.37 -10.29
N LEU A 337 -48.64 -12.50 -8.96
CA LEU A 337 -47.48 -13.07 -8.27
C LEU A 337 -47.29 -14.57 -8.50
N GLU A 338 -48.38 -15.34 -8.64
CA GLU A 338 -48.31 -16.80 -8.81
C GLU A 338 -48.32 -17.22 -10.29
N LYS A 339 -49.01 -16.47 -11.15
CA LYS A 339 -49.28 -16.89 -12.54
C LYS A 339 -48.86 -15.87 -13.60
N GLY A 340 -48.38 -14.68 -13.21
CA GLY A 340 -48.04 -13.60 -14.15
C GLY A 340 -49.25 -13.01 -14.90
N LEU A 341 -50.46 -13.14 -14.35
CA LEU A 341 -51.68 -12.60 -14.98
C LEU A 341 -51.86 -11.10 -14.67
N PRO A 342 -52.40 -10.30 -15.60
CA PRO A 342 -52.68 -8.89 -15.35
C PRO A 342 -53.69 -8.67 -14.21
N VAL A 343 -53.42 -7.69 -13.35
CA VAL A 343 -54.26 -7.30 -12.20
C VAL A 343 -54.38 -5.77 -12.16
N TYR A 344 -55.62 -5.29 -11.99
CA TYR A 344 -55.94 -3.88 -11.77
C TYR A 344 -56.53 -3.69 -10.37
N ILE A 345 -55.99 -2.73 -9.61
CA ILE A 345 -56.39 -2.45 -8.23
C ILE A 345 -56.69 -0.96 -8.10
N GLU A 346 -57.86 -0.60 -7.59
CA GLU A 346 -58.20 0.78 -7.24
C GLU A 346 -58.44 0.89 -5.72
N THR A 347 -57.75 1.80 -5.04
CA THR A 347 -57.87 1.96 -3.58
C THR A 347 -57.53 3.39 -3.15
N PRO A 348 -58.17 3.95 -2.11
CA PRO A 348 -57.79 5.26 -1.57
C PRO A 348 -56.40 5.22 -0.91
N ILE A 349 -55.77 6.38 -0.82
CA ILE A 349 -54.50 6.60 -0.10
C ILE A 349 -54.55 7.88 0.74
N CYS A 350 -53.82 7.90 1.85
CA CYS A 350 -53.62 9.08 2.69
C CYS A 350 -52.16 9.22 3.10
N ASN A 351 -51.78 10.40 3.60
CA ASN A 351 -50.38 10.77 3.82
C ASN A 351 -49.65 9.92 4.88
N VAL A 352 -50.38 9.20 5.74
CA VAL A 352 -49.80 8.24 6.70
C VAL A 352 -49.40 6.92 6.03
N ASN A 353 -49.88 6.64 4.82
CA ASN A 353 -49.47 5.48 4.02
C ASN A 353 -48.13 5.80 3.32
N ARG A 354 -47.05 5.26 3.87
CA ARG A 354 -45.67 5.48 3.41
C ARG A 354 -45.13 4.23 2.72
N ALA A 355 -44.11 4.40 1.87
CA ALA A 355 -43.45 3.31 1.14
C ALA A 355 -44.40 2.39 0.33
N VAL A 356 -45.53 2.93 -0.14
CA VAL A 356 -46.57 2.14 -0.81
C VAL A 356 -46.07 1.58 -2.14
N GLY A 357 -46.22 0.28 -2.35
CA GLY A 357 -45.78 -0.49 -3.51
C GLY A 357 -44.40 -1.14 -3.33
N THR A 358 -43.66 -0.79 -2.27
CA THR A 358 -42.29 -1.28 -2.05
C THR A 358 -42.24 -2.75 -1.61
N MET A 359 -43.12 -3.21 -0.72
CA MET A 359 -43.15 -4.63 -0.33
C MET A 359 -43.72 -5.49 -1.47
N LEU A 360 -44.69 -4.97 -2.22
CA LEU A 360 -45.15 -5.66 -3.43
C LEU A 360 -44.02 -5.83 -4.45
N SER A 361 -43.20 -4.79 -4.65
CA SER A 361 -42.01 -4.86 -5.49
C SER A 361 -41.03 -5.93 -5.02
N HIS A 362 -40.81 -6.06 -3.71
CA HIS A 362 -40.01 -7.14 -3.12
C HIS A 362 -40.57 -8.52 -3.48
N GLU A 363 -41.87 -8.74 -3.32
CA GLU A 363 -42.51 -10.03 -3.62
C GLU A 363 -42.41 -10.42 -5.10
N VAL A 364 -42.54 -9.44 -6.01
CA VAL A 364 -42.30 -9.67 -7.45
C VAL A 364 -40.83 -9.99 -7.68
N THR A 365 -39.92 -9.17 -7.17
CA THR A 365 -38.47 -9.32 -7.38
C THR A 365 -37.91 -10.63 -6.81
N LYS A 366 -38.45 -11.08 -5.68
CA LYS A 366 -38.06 -12.35 -5.05
C LYS A 366 -38.42 -13.56 -5.91
N ARG A 367 -39.54 -13.51 -6.64
CA ARG A 367 -40.01 -14.60 -7.52
C ARG A 367 -39.44 -14.53 -8.93
N TYR A 368 -39.39 -13.34 -9.50
CA TYR A 368 -39.07 -13.10 -10.92
C TYR A 368 -37.68 -12.47 -11.13
N HIS A 369 -36.91 -12.30 -10.06
CA HIS A 369 -35.54 -11.81 -10.07
C HIS A 369 -35.42 -10.44 -10.77
N LEU A 370 -34.32 -10.20 -11.49
CA LEU A 370 -34.04 -8.93 -12.15
C LEU A 370 -35.02 -8.63 -13.31
N ALA A 371 -35.55 -9.68 -13.96
CA ALA A 371 -36.46 -9.54 -15.09
C ALA A 371 -37.82 -8.93 -14.67
N GLY A 372 -38.29 -9.25 -13.47
CA GLY A 372 -39.59 -8.81 -12.97
C GLY A 372 -40.75 -9.39 -13.80
N LEU A 373 -41.88 -8.68 -13.79
CA LEU A 373 -43.06 -9.03 -14.58
C LEU A 373 -43.10 -8.22 -15.89
N PRO A 374 -43.82 -8.68 -16.92
CA PRO A 374 -44.11 -7.87 -18.10
C PRO A 374 -44.74 -6.52 -17.72
N SER A 375 -44.43 -5.46 -18.47
CA SER A 375 -44.90 -4.10 -18.18
C SER A 375 -46.43 -4.02 -18.06
N GLY A 376 -46.92 -3.40 -16.99
CA GLY A 376 -48.36 -3.23 -16.74
C GLY A 376 -49.09 -4.47 -16.22
N THR A 377 -48.37 -5.54 -15.83
CA THR A 377 -48.99 -6.73 -15.23
C THR A 377 -49.72 -6.40 -13.93
N ILE A 378 -49.18 -5.51 -13.10
CA ILE A 378 -49.88 -5.01 -11.91
C ILE A 378 -50.05 -3.51 -12.06
N HIS A 379 -51.31 -3.06 -12.14
CA HIS A 379 -51.66 -1.65 -12.21
C HIS A 379 -52.46 -1.26 -10.98
N ILE A 380 -51.89 -0.37 -10.16
CA ILE A 380 -52.51 0.14 -8.94
C ILE A 380 -52.86 1.61 -9.15
N LYS A 381 -54.16 1.90 -9.17
CA LYS A 381 -54.69 3.25 -9.15
C LYS A 381 -55.02 3.67 -7.71
N LEU A 382 -54.49 4.82 -7.32
CA LEU A 382 -54.63 5.43 -6.02
C LEU A 382 -55.36 6.76 -6.14
N SER A 383 -56.15 7.11 -5.14
CA SER A 383 -56.83 8.41 -5.05
C SER A 383 -56.67 9.01 -3.66
N GLY A 384 -56.17 10.25 -3.59
CA GLY A 384 -55.87 10.95 -2.35
C GLY A 384 -54.44 11.50 -2.31
N SER A 385 -53.90 11.74 -1.11
CA SER A 385 -52.55 12.29 -0.93
C SER A 385 -51.64 11.19 -0.40
N ALA A 386 -50.57 10.85 -1.11
CA ALA A 386 -49.66 9.79 -0.71
C ALA A 386 -48.59 10.28 0.27
N GLY A 387 -48.21 9.43 1.23
CA GLY A 387 -47.10 9.70 2.14
C GLY A 387 -45.74 9.64 1.45
N GLN A 388 -44.67 9.76 2.25
CA GLN A 388 -43.30 9.66 1.74
C GLN A 388 -43.03 8.32 1.06
N SER A 389 -42.14 8.33 0.06
CA SER A 389 -41.60 7.14 -0.61
C SER A 389 -42.61 6.31 -1.40
N LEU A 390 -43.67 6.93 -1.95
CA LEU A 390 -44.57 6.24 -2.88
C LEU A 390 -43.80 5.62 -4.05
N GLY A 391 -43.98 4.32 -4.27
CA GLY A 391 -43.32 3.59 -5.35
C GLY A 391 -41.81 3.49 -5.19
N ALA A 392 -41.29 3.55 -3.95
CA ALA A 392 -39.86 3.36 -3.73
C ALA A 392 -39.44 1.94 -4.14
N PHE A 393 -38.32 1.84 -4.86
CA PHE A 393 -37.73 0.60 -5.39
C PHE A 393 -38.69 -0.23 -6.27
N LEU A 394 -39.59 0.42 -7.00
CA LEU A 394 -40.58 -0.28 -7.84
C LEU A 394 -39.91 -1.04 -9.00
N CYS A 395 -40.11 -2.35 -9.06
CA CYS A 395 -39.52 -3.25 -10.06
C CYS A 395 -40.32 -3.28 -11.37
N PRO A 396 -39.79 -3.90 -12.45
CA PRO A 396 -40.51 -4.05 -13.71
C PRO A 396 -41.84 -4.79 -13.53
N GLY A 397 -42.84 -4.31 -14.25
CA GLY A 397 -44.18 -4.90 -14.31
C GLY A 397 -45.22 -4.30 -13.36
N ILE A 398 -44.81 -3.43 -12.44
CA ILE A 398 -45.71 -2.68 -11.57
C ILE A 398 -45.87 -1.23 -12.07
N MET A 399 -47.10 -0.78 -12.18
CA MET A 399 -47.48 0.60 -12.47
C MET A 399 -48.29 1.18 -11.30
N MET A 400 -47.79 2.28 -10.74
CA MET A 400 -48.46 3.07 -9.71
C MET A 400 -49.01 4.35 -10.34
N GLU A 401 -50.31 4.54 -10.27
CA GLU A 401 -51.01 5.71 -10.78
C GLU A 401 -51.71 6.43 -9.61
N LEU A 402 -51.40 7.69 -9.38
CA LEU A 402 -51.97 8.51 -8.32
C LEU A 402 -52.75 9.69 -8.90
N GLU A 403 -54.06 9.67 -8.68
CA GLU A 403 -54.94 10.82 -8.87
C GLU A 403 -55.01 11.62 -7.56
N GLY A 404 -54.18 12.67 -7.46
CA GLY A 404 -53.92 13.39 -6.20
C GLY A 404 -52.54 14.04 -6.16
N ASP A 405 -51.94 14.08 -4.98
CA ASP A 405 -50.60 14.62 -4.71
C ASP A 405 -49.75 13.64 -3.89
N CYS A 406 -48.45 13.84 -3.86
CA CYS A 406 -47.54 13.00 -3.06
C CYS A 406 -46.48 13.83 -2.34
N ASN A 407 -46.09 13.37 -1.14
CA ASN A 407 -44.98 13.91 -0.39
C ASN A 407 -43.62 13.54 -1.00
N ASP A 408 -42.53 13.75 -0.25
CA ASP A 408 -41.15 13.52 -0.69
C ASP A 408 -40.86 12.08 -1.15
N TYR A 409 -39.77 11.92 -1.91
CA TYR A 409 -39.18 10.63 -2.28
C TYR A 409 -40.00 9.75 -3.22
N VAL A 410 -40.93 10.33 -3.99
CA VAL A 410 -41.70 9.59 -5.01
C VAL A 410 -40.76 8.87 -5.97
N GLY A 411 -40.95 7.56 -6.14
CA GLY A 411 -40.12 6.72 -6.98
C GLY A 411 -38.65 6.66 -6.54
N LYS A 412 -38.34 6.88 -5.27
CA LYS A 412 -36.99 6.70 -4.70
C LYS A 412 -36.41 5.34 -5.10
N GLY A 413 -35.22 5.34 -5.70
CA GLY A 413 -34.57 4.13 -6.20
C GLY A 413 -35.37 3.35 -7.25
N LEU A 414 -36.15 4.02 -8.10
CA LEU A 414 -36.98 3.39 -9.14
C LEU A 414 -36.14 2.36 -9.91
N SER A 415 -36.68 1.13 -10.02
CA SER A 415 -35.94 -0.06 -10.45
C SER A 415 -36.61 -0.74 -11.66
N GLY A 416 -37.29 0.02 -12.51
CA GLY A 416 -37.93 -0.47 -13.74
C GLY A 416 -39.46 -0.41 -13.75
N GLY A 417 -40.08 -0.08 -12.61
CA GLY A 417 -41.52 0.17 -12.54
C GLY A 417 -41.93 1.51 -13.17
N LYS A 418 -43.24 1.78 -13.19
CA LYS A 418 -43.82 3.03 -13.69
C LYS A 418 -44.56 3.79 -12.58
N VAL A 419 -44.31 5.09 -12.45
CA VAL A 419 -45.00 5.95 -11.48
C VAL A 419 -45.64 7.13 -12.20
N VAL A 420 -46.92 7.37 -11.95
CA VAL A 420 -47.69 8.45 -12.58
C VAL A 420 -48.41 9.23 -11.49
N VAL A 421 -48.28 10.55 -11.47
CA VAL A 421 -49.01 11.43 -10.53
C VAL A 421 -49.64 12.58 -11.29
N TYR A 422 -50.93 12.80 -11.07
CA TYR A 422 -51.68 13.90 -11.68
C TYR A 422 -52.79 14.40 -10.74
N PRO A 423 -53.19 15.68 -10.84
CA PRO A 423 -54.19 16.25 -9.96
C PRO A 423 -55.59 15.62 -10.17
N PRO A 424 -56.46 15.61 -9.14
CA PRO A 424 -57.80 15.07 -9.26
C PRO A 424 -58.63 15.75 -10.35
N LYS A 425 -59.50 14.98 -11.02
CA LYS A 425 -60.44 15.54 -12.01
C LYS A 425 -61.28 16.66 -11.39
N GLY A 426 -61.29 17.82 -12.04
CA GLY A 426 -62.02 19.01 -11.57
C GLY A 426 -61.21 19.98 -10.71
N SER A 427 -59.91 19.72 -10.51
CA SER A 427 -58.98 20.69 -9.90
C SER A 427 -59.00 22.03 -10.65
N ARG A 428 -59.05 23.14 -9.91
CA ARG A 428 -59.19 24.51 -10.48
C ARG A 428 -57.88 25.28 -10.62
N PHE A 429 -56.79 24.75 -10.08
CA PHE A 429 -55.45 25.34 -10.19
C PHE A 429 -54.75 24.86 -11.47
N ASP A 430 -53.81 25.66 -11.98
CA ASP A 430 -52.96 25.26 -13.11
C ASP A 430 -51.85 24.32 -12.61
N PRO A 431 -51.79 23.04 -13.04
CA PRO A 431 -50.82 22.08 -12.54
C PRO A 431 -49.37 22.56 -12.70
N LYS A 432 -49.05 23.25 -13.79
CA LYS A 432 -47.67 23.69 -14.10
C LYS A 432 -47.11 24.74 -13.15
N GLU A 433 -47.94 25.38 -12.34
CA GLU A 433 -47.56 26.38 -11.33
C GLU A 433 -47.75 25.85 -9.89
N ASN A 434 -48.06 24.57 -9.70
CA ASN A 434 -48.35 23.98 -8.40
C ASN A 434 -47.52 22.71 -8.15
N ILE A 435 -47.04 22.56 -6.92
CA ILE A 435 -46.29 21.37 -6.50
C ILE A 435 -47.27 20.19 -6.38
N ILE A 436 -46.97 19.10 -7.09
CA ILE A 436 -47.74 17.86 -7.05
C ILE A 436 -46.96 16.70 -6.41
N ILE A 437 -45.62 16.78 -6.43
CA ILE A 437 -44.72 15.86 -5.73
C ILE A 437 -43.68 16.62 -4.91
N GLY A 438 -43.33 16.05 -3.75
CA GLY A 438 -42.33 16.63 -2.84
C GLY A 438 -40.88 16.56 -3.33
N ASN A 439 -39.96 16.77 -2.40
CA ASN A 439 -38.52 16.84 -2.63
C ASN A 439 -37.93 15.47 -2.98
N VAL A 440 -36.77 15.49 -3.65
CA VAL A 440 -35.87 14.33 -3.79
C VAL A 440 -36.57 13.14 -4.48
N ALA A 441 -37.56 13.44 -5.33
CA ALA A 441 -38.21 12.43 -6.16
C ALA A 441 -37.20 11.78 -7.12
N LEU A 442 -37.35 10.47 -7.31
CA LEU A 442 -36.51 9.62 -8.15
C LEU A 442 -35.03 9.53 -7.71
N TYR A 443 -34.74 9.80 -6.44
CA TYR A 443 -33.38 9.70 -5.90
C TYR A 443 -32.74 8.34 -6.16
N GLY A 444 -31.61 8.33 -6.88
CA GLY A 444 -30.82 7.11 -7.11
C GLY A 444 -31.48 6.07 -8.02
N SER A 445 -32.47 6.49 -8.83
CA SER A 445 -33.20 5.58 -9.72
C SER A 445 -32.28 4.93 -10.76
N THR A 446 -32.43 3.62 -10.97
CA THR A 446 -31.58 2.85 -11.89
C THR A 446 -32.25 2.60 -13.25
N SER A 447 -33.59 2.53 -13.27
CA SER A 447 -34.39 2.29 -14.47
C SER A 447 -35.87 2.56 -14.18
N GLY A 448 -36.71 2.61 -15.22
CA GLY A 448 -38.16 2.83 -15.09
C GLY A 448 -38.62 4.16 -15.65
N GLU A 449 -39.93 4.41 -15.53
CA GLU A 449 -40.59 5.57 -16.14
C GLU A 449 -41.42 6.35 -15.10
N ALA A 450 -41.38 7.67 -15.18
CA ALA A 450 -42.11 8.54 -14.28
C ALA A 450 -42.76 9.72 -15.00
N TYR A 451 -44.04 9.99 -14.73
CA TYR A 451 -44.81 11.05 -15.40
C TYR A 451 -45.60 11.87 -14.37
N PHE A 452 -45.26 13.16 -14.25
CA PHE A 452 -45.79 14.03 -13.21
C PHE A 452 -46.46 15.26 -13.82
N ASN A 453 -47.80 15.33 -13.74
CA ASN A 453 -48.57 16.48 -14.22
C ASN A 453 -48.64 17.53 -13.11
N GLY A 454 -47.57 18.32 -13.04
CA GLY A 454 -47.37 19.42 -12.10
C GLY A 454 -45.89 19.65 -11.78
N MET A 455 -45.60 20.54 -10.83
CA MET A 455 -44.24 20.82 -10.39
C MET A 455 -43.74 19.78 -9.38
N ALA A 456 -42.46 19.42 -9.49
CA ALA A 456 -41.71 18.81 -8.40
C ALA A 456 -41.05 19.87 -7.52
N ALA A 457 -40.86 19.57 -6.24
CA ALA A 457 -40.10 20.42 -5.34
C ALA A 457 -38.57 20.31 -5.60
N GLU A 458 -37.73 20.40 -4.57
CA GLU A 458 -36.27 20.48 -4.73
C GLU A 458 -35.63 19.11 -5.03
N ARG A 459 -34.43 19.13 -5.65
CA ARG A 459 -33.57 17.96 -5.91
C ARG A 459 -34.25 16.84 -6.71
N PHE A 460 -35.16 17.21 -7.61
CA PHE A 460 -35.78 16.28 -8.54
C PHE A 460 -34.72 15.51 -9.36
N CYS A 461 -34.84 14.19 -9.45
CA CYS A 461 -33.89 13.31 -10.15
C CYS A 461 -32.44 13.42 -9.64
N VAL A 462 -32.23 13.80 -8.37
CA VAL A 462 -30.89 13.76 -7.77
C VAL A 462 -30.33 12.35 -7.87
N ARG A 463 -29.07 12.20 -8.30
CA ARG A 463 -28.42 10.90 -8.47
C ARG A 463 -29.15 9.93 -9.43
N ASN A 464 -30.02 10.38 -10.34
CA ASN A 464 -30.65 9.50 -11.33
C ASN A 464 -29.57 8.81 -12.19
N SER A 465 -29.67 7.50 -12.35
CA SER A 465 -28.72 6.64 -13.05
C SER A 465 -29.34 5.89 -14.24
N GLY A 466 -30.64 6.07 -14.52
CA GLY A 466 -31.26 5.39 -15.66
C GLY A 466 -32.78 5.50 -15.81
N ALA A 467 -33.49 6.17 -14.91
CA ALA A 467 -34.92 6.40 -15.09
C ALA A 467 -35.20 7.48 -16.14
N LYS A 468 -36.35 7.32 -16.81
CA LYS A 468 -36.93 8.29 -17.73
C LYS A 468 -38.04 9.06 -17.03
N ALA A 469 -37.98 10.38 -16.99
CA ALA A 469 -38.96 11.19 -16.26
C ALA A 469 -39.45 12.39 -17.07
N VAL A 470 -40.74 12.71 -16.95
CA VAL A 470 -41.34 13.95 -17.47
C VAL A 470 -42.07 14.68 -16.35
N VAL A 471 -41.81 15.98 -16.21
CA VAL A 471 -42.38 16.86 -15.17
C VAL A 471 -42.67 18.24 -15.74
N GLU A 472 -43.61 18.98 -15.15
CA GLU A 472 -44.06 20.28 -15.67
C GLU A 472 -43.38 21.48 -14.99
N GLY A 473 -42.48 21.24 -14.05
CA GLY A 473 -41.60 22.23 -13.43
C GLY A 473 -40.81 21.58 -12.29
N VAL A 474 -39.70 22.20 -11.89
CA VAL A 474 -38.83 21.69 -10.81
C VAL A 474 -38.31 22.82 -9.94
N GLY A 475 -38.13 22.57 -8.65
CA GLY A 475 -37.45 23.46 -7.72
C GLY A 475 -35.93 23.54 -7.92
N ASP A 476 -35.21 24.00 -6.90
CA ASP A 476 -33.75 24.12 -6.91
C ASP A 476 -33.09 22.73 -7.00
N HIS A 477 -31.87 22.67 -7.55
CA HIS A 477 -31.01 21.47 -7.62
C HIS A 477 -31.57 20.30 -8.46
N GLY A 478 -32.41 20.57 -9.46
CA GLY A 478 -32.87 19.53 -10.39
C GLY A 478 -31.72 18.84 -11.13
N CYS A 479 -31.81 17.52 -11.30
CA CYS A 479 -30.81 16.66 -11.95
C CYS A 479 -29.40 16.71 -11.33
N GLU A 480 -29.28 17.14 -10.09
CA GLU A 480 -28.00 17.18 -9.38
C GLU A 480 -27.40 15.77 -9.26
N TYR A 481 -26.10 15.66 -9.51
CA TYR A 481 -25.38 14.39 -9.56
C TYR A 481 -25.99 13.32 -10.48
N MET A 482 -26.79 13.65 -11.49
CA MET A 482 -27.31 12.62 -12.41
C MET A 482 -26.16 11.95 -13.19
N THR A 483 -26.14 10.61 -13.29
CA THR A 483 -25.17 9.82 -14.10
C THR A 483 -25.78 9.07 -15.26
N GLY A 484 -27.11 9.04 -15.38
CA GLY A 484 -27.78 8.32 -16.45
C GLY A 484 -29.29 8.57 -16.45
N GLY A 485 -29.96 8.11 -17.50
CA GLY A 485 -31.38 8.34 -17.72
C GLY A 485 -31.68 9.57 -18.56
N THR A 486 -32.97 9.88 -18.71
CA THR A 486 -33.46 11.00 -19.52
C THR A 486 -34.54 11.76 -18.77
N VAL A 487 -34.39 13.08 -18.63
CA VAL A 487 -35.34 13.92 -17.91
C VAL A 487 -35.89 14.99 -18.85
N VAL A 488 -37.21 15.17 -18.89
CA VAL A 488 -37.87 16.25 -19.63
C VAL A 488 -38.59 17.16 -18.64
N VAL A 489 -38.28 18.46 -18.68
CA VAL A 489 -38.94 19.49 -17.88
C VAL A 489 -39.69 20.43 -18.81
N LEU A 490 -41.02 20.44 -18.71
CA LEU A 490 -41.91 21.23 -19.58
C LEU A 490 -42.21 22.64 -19.06
N GLY A 491 -41.57 23.07 -17.97
CA GLY A 491 -41.80 24.39 -17.38
C GLY A 491 -40.60 24.92 -16.61
N LYS A 492 -40.85 25.76 -15.61
CA LYS A 492 -39.80 26.50 -14.87
C LYS A 492 -38.89 25.55 -14.09
N THR A 493 -37.61 25.92 -14.02
CA THR A 493 -36.58 25.27 -13.19
C THR A 493 -36.11 26.22 -12.08
N GLY A 494 -35.67 25.66 -10.95
CA GLY A 494 -34.94 26.38 -9.90
C GLY A 494 -33.43 26.48 -10.17
N ARG A 495 -32.70 27.06 -9.22
CA ARG A 495 -31.26 27.34 -9.28
C ARG A 495 -30.42 26.08 -9.19
N ASN A 496 -29.16 26.20 -9.60
CA ASN A 496 -28.13 25.16 -9.52
C ASN A 496 -28.53 23.83 -10.18
N PHE A 497 -29.33 23.91 -11.25
CA PHE A 497 -29.73 22.75 -12.03
C PHE A 497 -28.49 22.06 -12.63
N ALA A 498 -28.48 20.73 -12.67
CA ALA A 498 -27.41 19.88 -13.20
C ALA A 498 -26.04 19.99 -12.48
N ALA A 499 -25.99 20.54 -11.26
CA ALA A 499 -24.76 20.55 -10.48
C ALA A 499 -24.25 19.13 -10.23
N GLY A 500 -22.97 18.86 -10.53
CA GLY A 500 -22.39 17.52 -10.42
C GLY A 500 -22.93 16.48 -11.41
N MET A 501 -23.77 16.86 -12.38
CA MET A 501 -24.31 15.95 -13.39
C MET A 501 -23.18 15.48 -14.32
N SER A 502 -22.88 14.17 -14.26
CA SER A 502 -21.76 13.56 -14.95
C SER A 502 -22.17 12.54 -16.02
N GLY A 503 -23.47 12.29 -16.19
CA GLY A 503 -24.01 11.45 -17.26
C GLY A 503 -25.53 11.53 -17.38
N GLY A 504 -26.07 11.01 -18.49
CA GLY A 504 -27.49 11.15 -18.84
C GLY A 504 -27.80 12.45 -19.61
N ILE A 505 -29.06 12.65 -19.97
CA ILE A 505 -29.52 13.81 -20.75
C ILE A 505 -30.74 14.44 -20.08
N ALA A 506 -30.79 15.77 -20.02
CA ALA A 506 -32.00 16.50 -19.65
C ALA A 506 -32.42 17.48 -20.76
N TYR A 507 -33.72 17.53 -21.05
CA TYR A 507 -34.32 18.51 -21.95
C TYR A 507 -35.19 19.46 -21.13
N VAL A 508 -34.93 20.76 -21.25
CA VAL A 508 -35.66 21.79 -20.50
C VAL A 508 -36.30 22.76 -21.49
N LEU A 509 -37.62 22.92 -21.40
CA LEU A 509 -38.32 23.97 -22.14
C LEU A 509 -38.08 25.32 -21.46
N ASP A 510 -37.26 26.18 -22.06
CA ASP A 510 -36.93 27.50 -21.50
C ASP A 510 -38.06 28.51 -21.74
N VAL A 511 -39.10 28.41 -20.92
CA VAL A 511 -40.34 29.19 -21.04
C VAL A 511 -40.15 30.70 -20.83
N ASP A 512 -39.16 31.10 -20.02
CA ASP A 512 -38.91 32.50 -19.64
C ASP A 512 -37.55 33.05 -20.11
N GLY A 513 -36.75 32.25 -20.84
CA GLY A 513 -35.43 32.63 -21.35
C GLY A 513 -34.36 32.77 -20.27
N LYS A 514 -34.59 32.21 -19.06
CA LYS A 514 -33.71 32.38 -17.90
C LYS A 514 -32.99 31.10 -17.49
N PHE A 515 -33.23 29.97 -18.15
CA PHE A 515 -32.66 28.68 -17.75
C PHE A 515 -31.12 28.72 -17.62
N HIS A 516 -30.42 29.38 -18.54
CA HIS A 516 -28.96 29.49 -18.49
C HIS A 516 -28.46 30.05 -17.15
N SER A 517 -29.12 31.06 -16.59
CA SER A 517 -28.73 31.68 -15.31
C SER A 517 -28.97 30.78 -14.10
N ARG A 518 -29.80 29.74 -14.25
CA ARG A 518 -30.18 28.80 -13.20
C ARG A 518 -29.43 27.45 -13.31
N CYS A 519 -28.80 27.18 -14.45
CA CYS A 519 -27.99 25.99 -14.65
C CYS A 519 -26.58 26.17 -14.07
N ASN A 520 -26.02 25.12 -13.48
CA ASN A 520 -24.62 25.09 -13.08
C ASN A 520 -23.74 24.61 -14.25
N PRO A 521 -22.84 25.44 -14.79
CA PRO A 521 -22.05 25.11 -15.97
C PRO A 521 -20.76 24.35 -15.66
N GLU A 522 -20.50 23.90 -14.42
CA GLU A 522 -19.21 23.29 -14.05
C GLU A 522 -18.87 22.07 -14.90
N LEU A 523 -19.82 21.14 -15.08
CA LEU A 523 -19.61 19.85 -15.75
C LEU A 523 -20.43 19.66 -17.04
N VAL A 524 -21.38 20.55 -17.33
CA VAL A 524 -22.34 20.40 -18.43
C VAL A 524 -22.22 21.52 -19.46
N ASP A 525 -22.59 21.18 -20.68
CA ASP A 525 -22.83 22.11 -21.78
C ASP A 525 -24.34 22.23 -22.03
N LEU A 526 -24.74 23.39 -22.56
CA LEU A 526 -26.11 23.68 -22.96
C LEU A 526 -26.19 23.69 -24.49
N ASP A 527 -26.62 22.58 -25.06
CA ASP A 527 -26.74 22.37 -26.50
C ASP A 527 -28.18 22.63 -26.98
N LYS A 528 -28.36 22.90 -28.28
CA LYS A 528 -29.67 22.88 -28.93
C LYS A 528 -30.11 21.45 -29.23
N VAL A 529 -31.41 21.23 -29.39
CA VAL A 529 -31.97 19.94 -29.80
C VAL A 529 -32.06 19.88 -31.33
N GLU A 530 -30.96 19.52 -31.99
CA GLU A 530 -30.85 19.51 -33.46
C GLU A 530 -30.76 18.08 -34.04
N GLU A 531 -30.24 17.12 -33.27
CA GLU A 531 -30.09 15.73 -33.70
C GLU A 531 -31.45 15.00 -33.80
N GLU A 532 -31.71 14.28 -34.89
CA GLU A 532 -32.99 13.60 -35.12
C GLU A 532 -33.35 12.61 -34.01
N GLU A 533 -32.36 11.86 -33.49
CA GLU A 533 -32.56 10.92 -32.39
C GLU A 533 -33.02 11.61 -31.10
N ASP A 534 -32.45 12.77 -30.79
CA ASP A 534 -32.86 13.57 -29.63
C ASP A 534 -34.28 14.11 -29.79
N ILE A 535 -34.62 14.61 -30.99
CA ILE A 535 -35.96 15.15 -31.31
C ILE A 535 -37.03 14.04 -31.17
N MET A 536 -36.77 12.85 -31.72
CA MET A 536 -37.68 11.72 -31.61
C MET A 536 -37.87 11.28 -30.16
N ASN A 537 -36.78 11.15 -29.40
CA ASN A 537 -36.83 10.76 -27.99
C ASN A 537 -37.62 11.78 -27.14
N LEU A 538 -37.35 13.08 -27.32
CA LEU A 538 -38.07 14.15 -26.64
C LEU A 538 -39.57 14.09 -26.94
N LYS A 539 -39.95 14.05 -28.23
CA LYS A 539 -41.35 14.00 -28.66
C LYS A 539 -42.07 12.77 -28.10
N MET A 540 -41.44 11.59 -28.16
CA MET A 540 -41.97 10.35 -27.61
C MET A 540 -42.22 10.47 -26.10
N MET A 541 -41.29 11.03 -25.33
CA MET A 541 -41.45 11.18 -23.89
C MET A 541 -42.63 12.09 -23.53
N ILE A 542 -42.81 13.20 -24.26
CA ILE A 542 -43.94 14.11 -24.06
C ILE A 542 -45.27 13.43 -24.45
N GLN A 543 -45.29 12.63 -25.51
CA GLN A 543 -46.47 11.82 -25.88
C GLN A 543 -46.84 10.80 -24.79
N GLN A 544 -45.86 10.13 -24.20
CA GLN A 544 -46.12 9.22 -23.07
C GLN A 544 -46.63 9.98 -21.85
N HIS A 545 -46.08 11.17 -21.56
CA HIS A 545 -46.57 12.04 -20.49
C HIS A 545 -48.04 12.42 -20.71
N GLN A 546 -48.40 12.88 -21.91
CA GLN A 546 -49.78 13.18 -22.28
C GLN A 546 -50.69 11.96 -22.13
N ARG A 547 -50.26 10.79 -22.63
CA ARG A 547 -51.02 9.53 -22.57
C ARG A 547 -51.31 9.09 -21.14
N HIS A 548 -50.34 9.22 -20.24
CA HIS A 548 -50.45 8.73 -18.87
C HIS A 548 -51.11 9.72 -17.90
N THR A 549 -50.98 11.02 -18.15
CA THR A 549 -51.47 12.05 -17.21
C THR A 549 -52.63 12.89 -17.73
N ASN A 550 -52.99 12.76 -19.01
CA ASN A 550 -53.91 13.66 -19.72
C ASN A 550 -53.51 15.15 -19.60
N SER A 551 -52.22 15.44 -19.45
CA SER A 551 -51.70 16.80 -19.32
C SER A 551 -52.12 17.70 -20.49
N GLN A 552 -52.72 18.83 -20.14
CA GLN A 552 -53.08 19.87 -21.09
C GLN A 552 -51.83 20.59 -21.63
N LEU A 553 -50.84 20.84 -20.77
CA LEU A 553 -49.56 21.42 -21.19
C LEU A 553 -48.84 20.53 -22.20
N ALA A 554 -48.78 19.22 -21.96
CA ALA A 554 -48.18 18.28 -22.90
C ALA A 554 -48.91 18.27 -24.25
N ARG A 555 -50.25 18.36 -24.23
CA ARG A 555 -51.06 18.47 -25.46
C ARG A 555 -50.72 19.74 -26.25
N GLU A 556 -50.59 20.87 -25.57
CA GLU A 556 -50.24 22.16 -26.18
C GLU A 556 -48.83 22.12 -26.77
N VAL A 557 -47.85 21.60 -26.02
CA VAL A 557 -46.48 21.45 -26.48
C VAL A 557 -46.37 20.52 -27.69
N LEU A 558 -47.16 19.44 -27.74
CA LEU A 558 -47.17 18.53 -28.89
C LEU A 558 -47.86 19.13 -30.12
N ALA A 559 -48.88 19.97 -29.92
CA ALA A 559 -49.59 20.63 -31.01
C ALA A 559 -48.74 21.72 -31.68
N ASP A 560 -47.85 22.39 -30.93
CA ASP A 560 -46.96 23.45 -31.41
C ASP A 560 -45.46 23.04 -31.35
N PHE A 561 -45.19 21.73 -31.48
CA PHE A 561 -43.86 21.16 -31.18
C PHE A 561 -42.75 21.77 -32.03
N ASP A 562 -42.97 21.95 -33.34
CA ASP A 562 -41.93 22.43 -34.26
C ASP A 562 -41.51 23.89 -33.96
N ASN A 563 -42.44 24.72 -33.47
CA ASN A 563 -42.15 26.10 -33.06
C ASN A 563 -41.54 26.19 -31.67
N LEU A 564 -41.84 25.24 -30.78
CA LEU A 564 -41.29 25.16 -29.42
C LEU A 564 -39.94 24.45 -29.37
N LEU A 565 -39.60 23.61 -30.35
CA LEU A 565 -38.35 22.86 -30.41
C LEU A 565 -37.11 23.74 -30.22
N PRO A 566 -36.98 24.93 -30.86
CA PRO A 566 -35.84 25.83 -30.63
C PRO A 566 -35.73 26.40 -29.21
N LYS A 567 -36.78 26.31 -28.39
CA LYS A 567 -36.79 26.73 -26.98
C LYS A 567 -36.41 25.60 -26.02
N PHE A 568 -36.30 24.37 -26.50
CA PHE A 568 -35.75 23.29 -25.69
C PHE A 568 -34.23 23.39 -25.63
N ILE A 569 -33.70 23.31 -24.42
CA ILE A 569 -32.26 23.27 -24.15
C ILE A 569 -31.90 21.85 -23.73
N LYS A 570 -30.91 21.27 -24.41
CA LYS A 570 -30.31 19.98 -24.07
C LYS A 570 -29.17 20.22 -23.09
N VAL A 571 -29.27 19.69 -21.89
CA VAL A 571 -28.20 19.69 -20.89
C VAL A 571 -27.37 18.42 -21.06
N PHE A 572 -26.09 18.57 -21.38
CA PHE A 572 -25.22 17.47 -21.77
C PHE A 572 -23.85 17.53 -21.04
N PRO A 573 -23.53 16.55 -20.17
CA PRO A 573 -22.23 16.52 -19.48
C PRO A 573 -21.04 16.35 -20.44
N ARG A 574 -19.98 17.16 -20.27
CA ARG A 574 -18.81 17.21 -21.16
C ARG A 574 -18.05 15.89 -21.26
N ASP A 575 -17.73 15.29 -20.12
CA ASP A 575 -16.99 14.01 -20.07
C ASP A 575 -17.81 12.90 -20.72
N TYR A 576 -19.12 12.89 -20.48
CA TYR A 576 -20.04 11.94 -21.09
C TYR A 576 -20.11 12.13 -22.62
N LYS A 577 -20.20 13.38 -23.08
CA LYS A 577 -20.16 13.75 -24.51
C LYS A 577 -18.85 13.29 -25.17
N SER A 578 -17.70 13.52 -24.53
CA SER A 578 -16.40 13.10 -25.03
C SER A 578 -16.28 11.57 -25.12
N ILE A 579 -16.77 10.84 -24.12
CA ILE A 579 -16.75 9.37 -24.12
C ILE A 579 -17.69 8.81 -25.20
N LEU A 580 -18.90 9.35 -25.36
CA LEU A 580 -19.81 8.93 -26.41
C LEU A 580 -19.25 9.18 -27.81
N ALA A 581 -18.55 10.30 -28.02
CA ALA A 581 -17.85 10.59 -29.28
C ALA A 581 -16.76 9.54 -29.55
N LYS A 582 -15.90 9.25 -28.56
CA LYS A 582 -14.89 8.19 -28.67
C LYS A 582 -15.49 6.81 -28.94
N MET A 583 -16.59 6.46 -28.27
CA MET A 583 -17.28 5.19 -28.51
C MET A 583 -17.87 5.13 -29.93
N LYS A 584 -18.42 6.24 -30.45
CA LYS A 584 -18.88 6.33 -31.85
C LYS A 584 -17.72 6.19 -32.84
N GLU A 585 -16.57 6.84 -32.57
CA GLU A 585 -15.35 6.72 -33.37
C GLU A 585 -14.77 5.30 -33.35
N GLU A 586 -14.67 4.68 -32.17
CA GLU A 586 -14.22 3.29 -32.00
C GLU A 586 -15.16 2.32 -32.69
N LYS A 587 -16.48 2.52 -32.58
CA LYS A 587 -17.48 1.69 -33.26
C LYS A 587 -17.41 1.88 -34.78
N ALA A 588 -17.30 3.11 -35.27
CA ALA A 588 -17.12 3.40 -36.69
C ALA A 588 -15.80 2.84 -37.23
N SER A 589 -14.71 2.91 -36.45
CA SER A 589 -13.43 2.30 -36.78
C SER A 589 -13.53 0.78 -36.83
N LYS A 590 -14.19 0.15 -35.85
CA LYS A 590 -14.41 -1.29 -35.81
C LYS A 590 -15.32 -1.78 -36.95
N GLU A 591 -16.40 -1.05 -37.23
CA GLU A 591 -17.28 -1.30 -38.39
C GLU A 591 -16.54 -1.07 -39.71
N SER A 592 -15.64 -0.09 -39.80
CA SER A 592 -14.79 0.13 -40.99
C SER A 592 -13.75 -0.97 -41.17
N LEU A 593 -13.19 -1.51 -40.09
CA LEU A 593 -12.26 -2.66 -40.10
C LEU A 593 -13.00 -3.96 -40.45
N GLU A 594 -14.21 -4.17 -39.93
CA GLU A 594 -15.07 -5.31 -40.28
C GLU A 594 -15.57 -5.22 -41.72
N ARG A 595 -15.81 -4.01 -42.23
CA ARG A 595 -16.19 -3.76 -43.62
C ARG A 595 -15.00 -3.92 -44.57
N ALA A 596 -13.80 -3.45 -44.19
CA ALA A 596 -12.56 -3.69 -44.93
C ALA A 596 -12.17 -5.18 -44.93
N ALA A 597 -12.41 -5.92 -43.83
CA ALA A 597 -12.22 -7.36 -43.78
C ALA A 597 -13.21 -8.11 -44.70
N LYS A 598 -14.47 -7.66 -44.76
CA LYS A 598 -15.48 -8.20 -45.69
C LYS A 598 -15.21 -7.81 -47.15
N GLU A 599 -14.69 -6.62 -47.42
CA GLU A 599 -14.31 -6.18 -48.76
C GLU A 599 -13.04 -6.89 -49.24
N ALA A 600 -12.10 -7.21 -48.35
CA ALA A 600 -10.96 -8.10 -48.65
C ALA A 600 -11.39 -9.55 -48.94
N GLU A 601 -12.41 -10.08 -48.23
CA GLU A 601 -13.01 -11.38 -48.54
C GLU A 601 -13.79 -11.40 -49.88
N VAL A 602 -14.24 -10.24 -50.37
CA VAL A 602 -14.93 -10.10 -51.67
C VAL A 602 -13.92 -9.89 -52.81
N GLU A 603 -12.82 -9.16 -52.59
CA GLU A 603 -11.71 -9.07 -53.56
C GLU A 603 -10.97 -10.41 -53.72
N GLU A 604 -10.88 -11.25 -52.68
CA GLU A 604 -10.38 -12.64 -52.80
C GLU A 604 -11.36 -13.58 -53.54
N GLN A 605 -12.64 -13.22 -53.71
CA GLN A 605 -13.61 -14.05 -54.45
C GLN A 605 -13.59 -13.79 -55.97
N ASP A 606 -13.13 -12.63 -56.43
CA ASP A 606 -13.03 -12.30 -57.86
C ASP A 606 -11.69 -12.74 -58.51
N GLU A 607 -10.66 -13.10 -57.72
CA GLU A 607 -9.39 -13.64 -58.23
C GLU A 607 -9.27 -15.18 -58.19
N VAL A 608 -10.27 -15.89 -57.65
CA VAL A 608 -10.23 -17.37 -57.44
C VAL A 608 -11.09 -18.15 -58.45
N GLU A 609 -11.39 -17.60 -59.63
CA GLU A 609 -11.98 -18.40 -60.74
C GLU A 609 -10.94 -18.96 -61.73
N LEU A 610 -9.64 -18.83 -61.46
CA LEU A 610 -8.56 -19.41 -62.29
C LEU A 610 -7.39 -19.95 -61.44
N LYS A 611 -7.63 -21.02 -60.66
CA LYS A 611 -6.68 -22.13 -60.39
C LYS A 611 -7.25 -23.10 -59.33
N GLU A 612 -8.38 -23.73 -59.64
CA GLU A 612 -8.68 -25.02 -59.02
C GLU A 612 -7.89 -26.11 -59.74
N LYS A 613 -6.83 -26.60 -59.09
CA LYS A 613 -6.42 -28.02 -59.04
C LYS A 613 -5.22 -28.16 -58.10
N ASP A 614 -5.34 -29.12 -57.17
CA ASP A 614 -4.29 -29.68 -56.29
C ASP A 614 -3.99 -29.10 -54.89
N ALA A 615 -4.94 -28.48 -54.19
CA ALA A 615 -4.76 -28.17 -52.75
C ALA A 615 -5.60 -29.02 -51.77
N PHE A 616 -6.49 -29.89 -52.26
CA PHE A 616 -7.40 -30.66 -51.40
C PHE A 616 -6.83 -32.00 -50.91
N GLU A 617 -5.68 -32.43 -51.44
CA GLU A 617 -5.04 -33.71 -51.10
C GLU A 617 -3.90 -33.60 -50.08
N GLU A 618 -3.30 -32.40 -49.90
CA GLU A 618 -2.29 -32.17 -48.85
C GLU A 618 -2.90 -31.86 -47.47
N LEU A 619 -4.04 -31.17 -47.41
CA LEU A 619 -4.73 -30.83 -46.15
C LEU A 619 -5.28 -32.06 -45.41
N LYS A 620 -5.59 -33.13 -46.13
CA LYS A 620 -6.03 -34.41 -45.53
C LYS A 620 -4.89 -35.19 -44.85
N LYS A 621 -3.63 -34.96 -45.26
CA LYS A 621 -2.46 -35.59 -44.60
C LYS A 621 -2.08 -34.90 -43.29
N LEU A 622 -2.36 -33.60 -43.15
CA LEU A 622 -2.06 -32.83 -41.93
C LEU A 622 -3.11 -33.03 -40.82
N ALA A 623 -4.38 -33.28 -41.17
CA ALA A 623 -5.45 -33.50 -40.18
C ALA A 623 -5.45 -34.89 -39.53
N ALA A 624 -4.72 -35.88 -40.09
CA ALA A 624 -4.67 -37.26 -39.57
C ALA A 624 -3.50 -37.53 -38.60
N ALA A 625 -2.61 -36.55 -38.35
CA ALA A 625 -1.45 -36.70 -37.47
C ALA A 625 -1.65 -36.13 -36.05
N SER A 626 -2.82 -35.56 -35.73
CA SER A 626 -3.07 -34.86 -34.44
C SER A 626 -3.97 -35.63 -33.47
N MET A 627 -3.95 -36.96 -33.50
CA MET A 627 -4.60 -37.80 -32.48
C MET A 627 -3.75 -39.02 -32.15
N ASN A 628 -2.63 -38.80 -31.43
CA ASN A 628 -2.07 -39.71 -30.44
C ASN A 628 -0.68 -39.23 -30.00
N GLN A 629 -0.59 -38.49 -28.90
CA GLN A 629 0.48 -38.63 -27.91
C GLN A 629 0.21 -37.73 -26.69
N LYS A 630 -0.25 -38.37 -25.61
CA LYS A 630 0.02 -37.89 -24.25
C LYS A 630 1.49 -38.16 -23.96
N SER A 631 2.32 -37.13 -23.94
CA SER A 631 3.58 -37.12 -23.21
C SER A 631 3.97 -35.68 -22.89
N SER A 632 4.49 -35.52 -21.68
CA SER A 632 4.92 -34.30 -21.02
C SER A 632 5.94 -33.49 -21.81
N GLU A 633 5.56 -32.33 -22.34
CA GLU A 633 6.49 -31.25 -22.68
C GLU A 633 5.90 -29.90 -22.24
N LYS A 634 6.62 -29.23 -21.35
CA LYS A 634 6.36 -27.85 -20.96
C LYS A 634 6.70 -26.96 -22.15
N VAL A 635 5.69 -26.36 -22.78
CA VAL A 635 5.89 -25.26 -23.71
C VAL A 635 6.25 -24.02 -22.88
N GLU A 636 7.54 -23.70 -22.81
CA GLU A 636 8.01 -22.40 -22.34
C GLU A 636 7.60 -21.35 -23.39
N ALA A 637 6.60 -20.54 -23.07
CA ALA A 637 6.29 -19.35 -23.85
C ALA A 637 7.49 -18.39 -23.79
N GLU A 638 8.07 -18.06 -24.94
CA GLU A 638 9.11 -17.02 -25.05
C GLU A 638 8.56 -15.69 -24.52
N GLN A 639 8.98 -15.31 -23.31
CA GLN A 639 8.64 -14.02 -22.71
C GLN A 639 9.30 -12.91 -23.53
N VAL A 640 8.49 -12.06 -24.15
CA VAL A 640 8.94 -10.77 -24.71
C VAL A 640 9.64 -9.99 -23.60
N LYS A 641 10.95 -9.80 -23.71
CA LYS A 641 11.75 -9.07 -22.71
C LYS A 641 11.32 -7.60 -22.65
N ARG A 642 10.89 -7.14 -21.47
CA ARG A 642 10.58 -5.73 -21.19
C ARG A 642 11.83 -4.85 -21.36
N PRO A 643 11.70 -3.60 -21.82
CA PRO A 643 12.84 -2.70 -21.94
C PRO A 643 13.40 -2.34 -20.56
N SER A 644 14.74 -2.27 -20.44
CA SER A 644 15.42 -1.82 -19.22
C SER A 644 15.84 -0.34 -19.26
N ARG A 645 15.80 0.29 -20.45
CA ARG A 645 16.23 1.66 -20.72
C ARG A 645 15.27 2.33 -21.71
N VAL A 646 14.65 3.45 -21.33
CA VAL A 646 13.81 4.28 -22.21
C VAL A 646 14.06 5.78 -21.95
N SER A 647 13.95 6.63 -22.96
CA SER A 647 14.15 8.09 -22.84
C SER A 647 13.13 8.75 -21.92
N ASP A 648 11.87 8.34 -22.07
CA ASP A 648 10.70 8.95 -21.44
C ASP A 648 10.02 7.96 -20.51
N ALA A 649 10.79 7.45 -19.55
CA ALA A 649 10.28 6.55 -18.54
C ALA A 649 9.09 7.16 -17.79
N VAL A 650 8.01 6.40 -17.67
CA VAL A 650 6.81 6.75 -16.91
C VAL A 650 6.86 5.98 -15.60
N LYS A 651 6.88 6.70 -14.48
CA LYS A 651 6.91 6.07 -13.16
C LYS A 651 5.62 5.33 -12.80
N HIS A 652 4.48 5.82 -13.28
CA HIS A 652 3.21 5.10 -13.10
C HIS A 652 3.31 3.71 -13.76
N ARG A 653 3.21 2.65 -12.94
CA ARG A 653 3.43 1.24 -13.34
C ARG A 653 4.82 0.94 -13.90
N GLY A 654 5.84 1.75 -13.60
CA GLY A 654 7.21 1.51 -14.09
C GLY A 654 7.77 0.14 -13.70
N PHE A 655 7.40 -0.38 -12.53
CA PHE A 655 7.77 -1.73 -12.07
C PHE A 655 7.11 -2.88 -12.86
N VAL A 656 6.05 -2.59 -13.61
CA VAL A 656 5.43 -3.54 -14.56
C VAL A 656 6.06 -3.37 -15.93
N ALA A 657 6.25 -2.12 -16.36
CA ALA A 657 6.70 -1.78 -17.71
C ALA A 657 8.19 -2.07 -17.97
N TYR A 658 9.04 -2.00 -16.94
CA TYR A 658 10.50 -2.01 -17.13
C TYR A 658 11.19 -3.15 -16.40
N GLU A 659 12.14 -3.78 -17.09
CA GLU A 659 13.00 -4.82 -16.51
C GLU A 659 14.09 -4.21 -15.62
N ARG A 660 14.51 -4.96 -14.60
CA ARG A 660 15.64 -4.53 -13.77
C ARG A 660 16.92 -4.57 -14.57
N GLU A 661 17.69 -3.50 -14.47
CA GLU A 661 19.09 -3.48 -14.85
C GLU A 661 19.89 -2.90 -13.69
N GLY A 662 20.67 -3.77 -13.04
CA GLY A 662 21.44 -3.48 -11.84
C GLY A 662 22.85 -2.99 -12.13
N VAL A 663 23.74 -3.15 -11.15
CA VAL A 663 25.18 -2.88 -11.29
C VAL A 663 25.72 -3.65 -12.49
N GLN A 664 26.25 -2.90 -13.47
CA GLN A 664 26.94 -3.47 -14.61
C GLN A 664 28.42 -3.58 -14.27
N TYR A 665 28.98 -4.73 -14.64
CA TYR A 665 30.38 -5.02 -14.50
C TYR A 665 31.04 -4.95 -15.87
N ARG A 666 32.25 -4.38 -15.94
CA ARG A 666 33.08 -4.42 -17.16
C ARG A 666 33.30 -5.88 -17.57
N ASP A 667 33.43 -6.12 -18.87
CA ASP A 667 33.69 -7.46 -19.43
C ASP A 667 34.84 -8.14 -18.65
N PRO A 668 34.62 -9.34 -18.07
CA PRO A 668 35.65 -10.07 -17.33
C PRO A 668 36.95 -10.22 -18.12
N ASN A 669 36.89 -10.47 -19.44
CA ASN A 669 38.07 -10.65 -20.28
C ASN A 669 38.93 -9.39 -20.40
N VAL A 670 38.34 -8.21 -20.20
CA VAL A 670 39.03 -6.93 -20.21
C VAL A 670 39.55 -6.60 -18.81
N ARG A 671 38.66 -6.60 -17.80
CA ARG A 671 38.98 -6.11 -16.44
C ARG A 671 39.96 -6.99 -15.67
N MET A 672 40.19 -8.24 -16.08
CA MET A 672 41.21 -9.11 -15.47
C MET A 672 42.65 -8.64 -15.75
N ASN A 673 42.85 -7.73 -16.70
CA ASN A 673 44.17 -7.26 -17.12
C ASN A 673 44.54 -5.88 -16.54
N ASP A 674 43.68 -5.28 -15.72
CA ASP A 674 43.94 -3.99 -15.06
C ASP A 674 43.43 -3.98 -13.60
N TRP A 675 43.78 -2.92 -12.88
CA TRP A 675 43.36 -2.69 -11.50
C TRP A 675 42.29 -1.61 -11.34
N LYS A 676 41.67 -1.16 -12.43
CA LYS A 676 40.59 -0.15 -12.40
C LYS A 676 39.31 -0.77 -11.83
N GLU A 677 38.35 0.08 -11.44
CA GLU A 677 37.08 -0.37 -10.86
C GLU A 677 36.37 -1.41 -11.75
N VAL A 678 35.84 -2.48 -11.16
CA VAL A 678 35.17 -3.57 -11.89
C VAL A 678 33.78 -3.18 -12.38
N MET A 679 33.18 -2.17 -11.78
CA MET A 679 31.88 -1.64 -12.17
C MET A 679 32.03 -0.71 -13.37
N GLU A 680 31.06 -0.76 -14.27
CA GLU A 680 30.90 0.28 -15.29
C GLU A 680 30.34 1.55 -14.64
N GLU A 681 30.96 2.67 -14.99
CA GLU A 681 30.50 3.98 -14.56
C GLU A 681 29.08 4.22 -15.09
N THR A 682 28.13 4.46 -14.18
CA THR A 682 26.73 4.67 -14.56
C THR A 682 26.44 6.17 -14.64
N LYS A 683 26.30 6.69 -15.87
CA LYS A 683 26.04 8.11 -16.09
C LYS A 683 24.55 8.47 -15.98
N PRO A 684 24.22 9.68 -15.53
CA PRO A 684 22.87 10.25 -15.65
C PRO A 684 22.32 10.11 -17.08
N GLY A 685 21.12 9.56 -17.21
CA GLY A 685 20.52 9.29 -18.52
C GLY A 685 19.32 8.33 -18.46
N PRO A 686 18.92 7.77 -19.61
CA PRO A 686 17.74 6.90 -19.75
C PRO A 686 17.72 5.71 -18.79
N LEU A 687 18.87 5.09 -18.53
CA LEU A 687 18.98 3.94 -17.62
C LEU A 687 18.56 4.31 -16.19
N LEU A 688 19.20 5.30 -15.56
CA LEU A 688 18.92 5.68 -14.18
C LEU A 688 17.50 6.26 -14.02
N LYS A 689 17.01 7.00 -15.03
CA LYS A 689 15.61 7.47 -15.06
C LYS A 689 14.62 6.30 -15.13
N THR A 690 14.92 5.26 -15.92
CA THR A 690 14.06 4.07 -16.05
C THR A 690 14.10 3.22 -14.79
N GLN A 691 15.29 3.00 -14.22
CA GLN A 691 15.43 2.17 -13.01
C GLN A 691 14.84 2.86 -11.76
N SER A 692 14.97 4.18 -11.62
CA SER A 692 14.29 4.94 -10.56
C SER A 692 12.76 4.92 -10.71
N ALA A 693 12.24 4.93 -11.94
CA ALA A 693 10.81 4.79 -12.25
C ALA A 693 10.20 3.45 -11.81
N ARG A 694 11.02 2.41 -11.55
CA ARG A 694 10.55 1.13 -10.99
C ARG A 694 10.21 1.23 -9.50
N CYS A 695 10.61 2.30 -8.81
CA CYS A 695 10.23 2.49 -7.41
C CYS A 695 8.70 2.66 -7.27
N MET A 696 8.10 1.89 -6.37
CA MET A 696 6.65 1.90 -6.14
C MET A 696 6.16 3.03 -5.22
N ASP A 697 7.06 3.82 -4.62
CA ASP A 697 6.73 4.82 -3.58
C ASP A 697 5.88 4.23 -2.45
N CYS A 698 6.37 3.13 -1.88
CA CYS A 698 5.64 2.32 -0.90
C CYS A 698 5.25 3.16 0.32
N GLY A 699 4.02 2.98 0.82
CA GLY A 699 3.54 3.62 2.04
C GLY A 699 4.36 3.27 3.29
N THR A 700 4.95 2.07 3.32
CA THR A 700 5.94 1.65 4.33
C THR A 700 7.22 1.21 3.59
N PRO A 701 8.24 2.08 3.47
CA PRO A 701 9.43 1.79 2.66
C PRO A 701 10.45 0.90 3.38
N PHE A 702 10.28 -0.43 3.39
CA PHE A 702 11.23 -1.34 4.07
C PHE A 702 12.70 -1.19 3.64
N CYS A 703 12.98 -0.62 2.46
CA CYS A 703 14.33 -0.30 2.02
C CYS A 703 15.05 0.73 2.92
N HIS A 704 14.33 1.62 3.60
CA HIS A 704 14.92 2.62 4.50
C HIS A 704 14.91 2.22 5.99
N GLN A 705 14.36 1.05 6.35
CA GLN A 705 14.25 0.67 7.75
C GLN A 705 15.62 0.20 8.27
N GLU A 706 16.08 0.75 9.40
CA GLU A 706 17.43 0.51 9.92
C GLU A 706 17.71 -0.96 10.25
N ASN A 707 16.69 -1.70 10.68
CA ASN A 707 16.84 -3.09 11.14
C ASN A 707 16.79 -4.14 10.01
N SER A 708 16.17 -3.81 8.87
CA SER A 708 15.97 -4.77 7.76
C SER A 708 16.50 -4.25 6.43
N GLY A 709 16.37 -2.95 6.14
CA GLY A 709 16.81 -2.30 4.92
C GLY A 709 18.19 -1.67 5.06
N CYS A 710 18.30 -0.35 4.82
CA CYS A 710 19.55 0.38 4.96
C CYS A 710 19.85 0.71 6.44
N PRO A 711 20.97 0.23 7.02
CA PRO A 711 21.35 0.54 8.40
C PRO A 711 21.61 2.03 8.72
N LEU A 712 21.75 2.86 7.70
CA LEU A 712 21.87 4.32 7.84
C LEU A 712 20.51 5.04 7.81
N GLY A 713 19.42 4.33 7.50
CA GLY A 713 18.12 4.95 7.34
C GLY A 713 17.99 5.82 6.08
N ASN A 714 18.80 5.56 5.03
CA ASN A 714 18.80 6.37 3.82
C ASN A 714 17.38 6.58 3.25
N LYS A 715 17.06 7.83 2.91
CA LYS A 715 15.76 8.27 2.36
C LYS A 715 15.59 7.87 0.89
N ILE A 716 15.64 6.56 0.64
CA ILE A 716 15.72 5.96 -0.70
C ILE A 716 14.56 6.34 -1.63
N PRO A 717 13.28 6.30 -1.20
CA PRO A 717 12.18 6.72 -2.08
C PRO A 717 12.32 8.19 -2.53
N GLU A 718 12.83 9.07 -1.67
CA GLU A 718 12.99 10.49 -1.96
C GLU A 718 14.07 10.74 -3.00
N PHE A 719 15.29 10.22 -2.79
CA PHE A 719 16.34 10.43 -3.78
C PHE A 719 16.05 9.71 -5.11
N ASN A 720 15.35 8.56 -5.09
CA ASN A 720 14.91 7.90 -6.32
C ASN A 720 13.92 8.76 -7.10
N GLU A 721 12.95 9.39 -6.41
CA GLU A 721 12.02 10.32 -7.06
C GLU A 721 12.74 11.53 -7.64
N LEU A 722 13.70 12.10 -6.91
CA LEU A 722 14.49 13.24 -7.38
C LEU A 722 15.35 12.87 -8.59
N VAL A 723 15.96 11.69 -8.61
CA VAL A 723 16.67 11.18 -9.80
C VAL A 723 15.74 10.97 -10.98
N TYR A 724 14.54 10.41 -10.75
CA TYR A 724 13.51 10.26 -11.79
C TYR A 724 13.11 11.62 -12.42
N GLN A 725 12.99 12.65 -11.57
CA GLN A 725 12.69 14.03 -11.96
C GLN A 725 13.91 14.79 -12.51
N ASN A 726 15.07 14.14 -12.65
CA ASN A 726 16.34 14.76 -13.08
C ASN A 726 16.86 15.88 -12.15
N ARG A 727 16.50 15.83 -10.86
CA ARG A 727 16.86 16.80 -9.79
C ARG A 727 18.02 16.27 -8.94
N TRP A 728 19.18 16.11 -9.57
CA TRP A 728 20.34 15.42 -8.98
C TRP A 728 20.94 16.10 -7.75
N ARG A 729 21.01 17.43 -7.72
CA ARG A 729 21.57 18.17 -6.58
C ARG A 729 20.74 17.92 -5.30
N GLU A 730 19.43 17.95 -5.42
CA GLU A 730 18.54 17.69 -4.30
C GLU A 730 18.56 16.21 -3.88
N ALA A 731 18.73 15.29 -4.84
CA ALA A 731 18.93 13.88 -4.54
C ALA A 731 20.20 13.65 -3.70
N LEU A 732 21.28 14.37 -4.01
CA LEU A 732 22.51 14.38 -3.20
C LEU A 732 22.23 14.93 -1.79
N ASP A 733 21.57 16.08 -1.68
CA ASP A 733 21.28 16.69 -0.37
C ASP A 733 20.49 15.73 0.53
N ARG A 734 19.48 15.03 -0.01
CA ARG A 734 18.72 13.99 0.70
C ARG A 734 19.58 12.78 1.09
N LEU A 735 20.53 12.38 0.25
CA LEU A 735 21.42 11.24 0.50
C LEU A 735 22.46 11.55 1.59
N LEU A 736 23.01 12.76 1.60
CA LEU A 736 24.02 13.21 2.57
C LEU A 736 23.46 13.49 3.98
N GLU A 737 22.14 13.59 4.15
CA GLU A 737 21.52 13.70 5.48
C GLU A 737 21.83 12.47 6.35
N THR A 738 21.82 11.29 5.74
CA THR A 738 21.92 10.00 6.44
C THR A 738 23.24 9.28 6.16
N ASN A 739 23.90 9.53 5.03
CA ASN A 739 25.12 8.84 4.64
C ASN A 739 26.32 9.80 4.48
N ASN A 740 27.37 9.56 5.26
CA ASN A 740 28.62 10.31 5.17
C ASN A 740 29.39 10.01 3.88
N PHE A 741 29.37 8.74 3.45
CA PHE A 741 30.22 8.23 2.37
C PHE A 741 29.44 7.41 1.33
N PRO A 742 28.52 8.03 0.57
CA PRO A 742 27.80 7.33 -0.48
C PRO A 742 28.70 6.69 -1.53
N GLU A 743 29.89 7.25 -1.74
CA GLU A 743 30.89 6.69 -2.66
C GLU A 743 31.47 5.36 -2.17
N PHE A 744 31.45 5.09 -0.86
CA PHE A 744 31.86 3.80 -0.31
C PHE A 744 30.70 2.82 -0.39
N THR A 745 29.54 3.19 0.15
CA THR A 745 28.36 2.31 0.18
C THR A 745 27.88 1.95 -1.22
N GLY A 746 27.87 2.89 -2.17
CA GLY A 746 27.52 2.66 -3.57
C GLY A 746 28.42 1.63 -4.27
N ARG A 747 29.64 1.39 -3.76
CA ARG A 747 30.62 0.47 -4.35
C ARG A 747 30.72 -0.86 -3.61
N VAL A 748 30.93 -0.83 -2.30
CA VAL A 748 31.23 -2.03 -1.51
C VAL A 748 30.04 -2.61 -0.75
N CYS A 749 28.97 -1.83 -0.53
CA CYS A 749 27.82 -2.35 0.21
C CYS A 749 27.14 -3.48 -0.60
N PRO A 750 26.71 -4.58 0.04
CA PRO A 750 25.91 -5.59 -0.63
C PRO A 750 24.47 -5.14 -0.89
N ALA A 751 24.09 -3.91 -0.50
CA ALA A 751 22.77 -3.31 -0.68
C ALA A 751 21.63 -4.06 0.06
N PRO A 752 21.66 -4.13 1.40
CA PRO A 752 20.57 -4.71 2.20
C PRO A 752 19.22 -4.04 1.92
N CYS A 753 19.23 -2.76 1.55
CA CYS A 753 18.06 -2.02 1.09
C CYS A 753 17.36 -2.65 -0.14
N GLU A 754 18.09 -3.27 -1.07
CA GLU A 754 17.51 -3.98 -2.22
C GLU A 754 16.90 -5.31 -1.80
N GLY A 755 17.54 -6.03 -0.87
CA GLY A 755 17.01 -7.27 -0.30
C GLY A 755 15.69 -7.11 0.47
N SER A 756 15.47 -5.89 0.98
CA SER A 756 14.28 -5.49 1.74
C SER A 756 13.33 -4.60 0.95
N CYS A 757 13.60 -4.39 -0.34
CA CYS A 757 12.70 -3.65 -1.21
C CYS A 757 11.35 -4.38 -1.28
N VAL A 758 10.25 -3.66 -1.08
CA VAL A 758 8.88 -4.20 -1.14
C VAL A 758 8.57 -4.76 -2.53
N LEU A 759 9.15 -4.18 -3.59
CA LEU A 759 9.02 -4.72 -4.95
C LEU A 759 9.57 -6.15 -5.04
N GLY A 760 10.62 -6.45 -4.26
CA GLY A 760 11.25 -7.76 -4.11
C GLY A 760 10.32 -8.91 -3.71
N ILE A 761 9.11 -8.60 -3.25
CA ILE A 761 8.07 -9.60 -2.93
C ILE A 761 7.48 -10.21 -4.22
N ILE A 762 7.32 -9.40 -5.27
CA ILE A 762 6.59 -9.78 -6.49
C ILE A 762 7.43 -9.68 -7.77
N GLU A 763 8.58 -9.02 -7.72
CA GLU A 763 9.42 -8.70 -8.87
C GLU A 763 10.85 -8.35 -8.40
N ASN A 764 11.81 -8.29 -9.30
CA ASN A 764 13.17 -7.84 -9.01
C ASN A 764 13.21 -6.45 -8.33
N PRO A 765 14.03 -6.24 -7.30
CA PRO A 765 14.06 -4.97 -6.55
C PRO A 765 14.53 -3.78 -7.40
N VAL A 766 14.33 -2.56 -6.91
CA VAL A 766 14.91 -1.36 -7.51
C VAL A 766 16.44 -1.41 -7.37
N SER A 767 17.20 -0.99 -8.39
CA SER A 767 18.67 -0.93 -8.37
C SER A 767 19.18 0.29 -7.59
N ILE A 768 18.87 0.32 -6.30
CA ILE A 768 19.17 1.41 -5.36
C ILE A 768 20.67 1.69 -5.31
N LYS A 769 21.51 0.65 -5.26
CA LYS A 769 22.97 0.80 -5.14
C LYS A 769 23.56 1.57 -6.32
N SER A 770 23.14 1.25 -7.55
CA SER A 770 23.60 1.94 -8.75
C SER A 770 23.17 3.40 -8.79
N ILE A 771 21.96 3.70 -8.32
CA ILE A 771 21.44 5.07 -8.23
C ILE A 771 22.23 5.87 -7.19
N GLU A 772 22.49 5.28 -6.01
CA GLU A 772 23.30 5.90 -4.95
C GLU A 772 24.71 6.27 -5.45
N CYS A 773 25.39 5.34 -6.13
CA CYS A 773 26.72 5.57 -6.68
C CYS A 773 26.72 6.68 -7.75
N ALA A 774 25.74 6.70 -8.64
CA ALA A 774 25.65 7.70 -9.69
C ALA A 774 25.37 9.12 -9.15
N ILE A 775 24.60 9.25 -8.06
CA ILE A 775 24.34 10.54 -7.41
C ILE A 775 25.64 11.17 -6.93
N ILE A 776 26.46 10.39 -6.20
CA ILE A 776 27.69 10.91 -5.61
C ILE A 776 28.80 11.13 -6.64
N ASP A 777 28.91 10.25 -7.64
CA ASP A 777 29.91 10.42 -8.71
C ASP A 777 29.61 11.69 -9.51
N LYS A 778 28.35 11.91 -9.92
CA LYS A 778 27.92 13.17 -10.55
C LYS A 778 28.18 14.38 -9.66
N ALA A 779 27.94 14.26 -8.35
CA ALA A 779 28.17 15.37 -7.42
C ALA A 779 29.64 15.80 -7.34
N PHE A 780 30.58 14.87 -7.43
CA PHE A 780 32.00 15.22 -7.51
C PHE A 780 32.37 15.82 -8.87
N GLU A 781 31.85 15.27 -9.97
CA GLU A 781 32.06 15.82 -11.33
C GLU A 781 31.57 17.26 -11.47
N GLU A 782 30.40 17.57 -10.91
CA GLU A 782 29.78 18.90 -10.95
C GLU A 782 30.34 19.86 -9.89
N GLY A 783 31.30 19.43 -9.06
CA GLY A 783 31.91 20.25 -8.01
C GLY A 783 30.94 20.58 -6.85
N TRP A 784 29.91 19.76 -6.63
CA TRP A 784 28.90 19.95 -5.60
C TRP A 784 29.37 19.55 -4.20
N MET A 785 30.29 18.60 -4.14
CA MET A 785 30.96 18.16 -2.92
C MET A 785 32.10 19.11 -2.57
N VAL A 786 31.80 20.11 -1.74
CA VAL A 786 32.76 21.11 -1.26
C VAL A 786 33.02 20.97 0.25
N PRO A 787 34.20 21.36 0.76
CA PRO A 787 34.47 21.33 2.19
C PRO A 787 33.46 22.17 2.99
N ARG A 788 32.92 21.60 4.07
CA ARG A 788 32.00 22.25 5.03
C ARG A 788 32.62 22.34 6.43
N PRO A 789 33.63 23.20 6.66
CA PRO A 789 34.19 23.39 8.00
C PRO A 789 33.12 23.97 8.96
N PRO A 790 33.18 23.64 10.26
CA PRO A 790 32.22 24.16 11.24
C PRO A 790 32.37 25.68 11.42
N LEU A 791 31.25 26.37 11.59
CA LEU A 791 31.22 27.83 11.78
C LEU A 791 31.83 28.28 13.12
N LYS A 792 31.73 27.44 14.15
CA LYS A 792 32.27 27.70 15.49
C LYS A 792 32.91 26.44 16.03
N ARG A 793 34.06 26.58 16.70
CA ARG A 793 34.69 25.49 17.45
C ARG A 793 34.17 25.44 18.88
N THR A 794 33.91 24.25 19.40
CA THR A 794 33.43 24.03 20.77
C THR A 794 34.53 24.19 21.82
N GLY A 795 35.79 24.05 21.40
CA GLY A 795 36.96 24.02 22.29
C GLY A 795 37.30 22.62 22.80
N LYS A 796 36.42 21.63 22.59
CA LYS A 796 36.66 20.23 22.98
C LYS A 796 37.50 19.49 21.95
N SER A 797 38.41 18.62 22.39
CA SER A 797 39.27 17.76 21.56
C SER A 797 38.89 16.28 21.69
N ILE A 798 38.82 15.57 20.56
CA ILE A 798 38.52 14.13 20.52
C ILE A 798 39.60 13.40 19.73
N ALA A 799 40.08 12.29 20.30
CA ALA A 799 40.92 11.32 19.61
C ALA A 799 40.09 10.15 19.10
N ILE A 800 40.29 9.77 17.83
CA ILE A 800 39.67 8.59 17.23
C ILE A 800 40.76 7.63 16.81
N VAL A 801 40.75 6.41 17.36
CA VAL A 801 41.75 5.38 17.09
C VAL A 801 41.21 4.43 16.01
N GLY A 802 41.78 4.51 14.81
CA GLY A 802 41.39 3.75 13.63
C GLY A 802 40.67 4.60 12.59
N SER A 803 41.12 4.54 11.33
CA SER A 803 40.55 5.33 10.23
C SER A 803 39.64 4.54 9.29
N GLY A 804 39.07 3.43 9.76
CA GLY A 804 38.04 2.70 9.02
C GLY A 804 36.73 3.52 8.89
N PRO A 805 35.71 3.00 8.18
CA PRO A 805 34.46 3.71 7.95
C PRO A 805 33.77 4.23 9.23
N SER A 806 33.84 3.49 10.34
CA SER A 806 33.31 3.92 11.65
C SER A 806 34.04 5.15 12.18
N GLY A 807 35.38 5.11 12.24
CA GLY A 807 36.19 6.22 12.74
C GLY A 807 36.07 7.47 11.87
N LEU A 808 36.06 7.31 10.54
CA LEU A 808 35.84 8.43 9.63
C LEU A 808 34.43 9.03 9.77
N ALA A 809 33.40 8.20 9.92
CA ALA A 809 32.03 8.69 10.09
C ALA A 809 31.89 9.46 11.41
N ALA A 810 32.48 8.96 12.49
CA ALA A 810 32.51 9.65 13.78
C ALA A 810 33.27 10.98 13.66
N ALA A 811 34.41 11.00 12.95
CA ALA A 811 35.20 12.20 12.73
C ALA A 811 34.44 13.28 11.96
N ASP A 812 33.78 12.90 10.87
CA ASP A 812 32.95 13.79 10.06
C ASP A 812 31.82 14.42 10.89
N GLN A 813 31.10 13.61 11.68
CA GLN A 813 30.00 14.10 12.52
C GLN A 813 30.47 15.03 13.64
N LEU A 814 31.51 14.64 14.39
CA LEU A 814 32.04 15.46 15.49
C LEU A 814 32.67 16.77 14.99
N ASN A 815 33.40 16.73 13.88
CA ASN A 815 33.97 17.94 13.27
C ASN A 815 32.85 18.89 12.82
N ARG A 816 31.77 18.36 12.22
CA ARG A 816 30.60 19.15 11.83
C ARG A 816 29.88 19.81 13.02
N LEU A 817 29.90 19.18 14.20
CA LEU A 817 29.38 19.75 15.45
C LEU A 817 30.31 20.83 16.06
N GLY A 818 31.50 21.02 15.52
CA GLY A 818 32.45 22.04 15.94
C GLY A 818 33.58 21.53 16.84
N HIS A 819 33.62 20.24 17.14
CA HIS A 819 34.73 19.68 17.94
C HIS A 819 36.03 19.58 17.14
N SER A 820 37.17 19.61 17.83
CA SER A 820 38.48 19.39 17.23
C SER A 820 38.79 17.90 17.21
N VAL A 821 38.90 17.29 16.03
CA VAL A 821 39.05 15.84 15.90
C VAL A 821 40.41 15.46 15.32
N THR A 822 41.10 14.54 15.99
CA THR A 822 42.31 13.88 15.47
C THR A 822 42.07 12.39 15.30
N VAL A 823 42.29 11.87 14.09
CA VAL A 823 42.18 10.45 13.76
C VAL A 823 43.59 9.85 13.66
N TYR A 824 43.83 8.80 14.45
CA TYR A 824 45.10 8.06 14.50
C TYR A 824 44.96 6.75 13.72
N GLU A 825 45.81 6.56 12.73
CA GLU A 825 45.84 5.37 11.88
C GLU A 825 47.20 4.68 11.99
N ARG A 826 47.19 3.36 12.20
CA ARG A 826 48.40 2.56 12.33
C ARG A 826 49.14 2.39 11.00
N ALA A 827 48.42 2.41 9.89
CA ALA A 827 48.99 2.32 8.56
C ALA A 827 49.50 3.69 8.07
N ASP A 828 50.23 3.68 6.95
CA ASP A 828 50.82 4.85 6.30
C ASP A 828 49.80 5.71 5.52
N ARG A 829 48.56 5.24 5.38
CA ARG A 829 47.46 5.92 4.67
C ARG A 829 46.13 5.74 5.40
N ILE A 830 45.29 6.77 5.32
CA ILE A 830 43.96 6.84 5.95
C ILE A 830 42.91 6.06 5.14
N GLY A 831 41.95 5.44 5.82
CA GLY A 831 40.81 4.75 5.23
C GLY A 831 40.59 3.34 5.77
N GLY A 832 41.50 2.83 6.63
CA GLY A 832 41.42 1.50 7.22
C GLY A 832 41.14 0.41 6.17
N LEU A 833 40.06 -0.35 6.36
CA LEU A 833 39.67 -1.41 5.43
C LEU A 833 39.38 -0.90 4.01
N MET A 834 38.91 0.35 3.83
CA MET A 834 38.63 0.89 2.50
C MET A 834 39.93 1.18 1.73
N MET A 835 41.01 1.49 2.44
CA MET A 835 42.33 1.72 1.86
C MET A 835 43.06 0.40 1.58
N TYR A 836 43.15 -0.50 2.56
CA TYR A 836 44.01 -1.69 2.46
C TYR A 836 43.31 -3.05 2.52
N GLY A 837 42.02 -3.10 2.88
CA GLY A 837 41.26 -4.36 2.92
C GLY A 837 40.52 -4.66 1.63
N VAL A 838 39.70 -3.70 1.19
CA VAL A 838 39.00 -3.78 -0.10
C VAL A 838 40.03 -3.56 -1.22
N PRO A 839 40.11 -4.41 -2.25
CA PRO A 839 41.06 -4.23 -3.35
C PRO A 839 40.81 -2.97 -4.20
N ASN A 840 41.83 -2.49 -4.92
CA ASN A 840 41.70 -1.30 -5.78
C ASN A 840 40.62 -1.46 -6.87
N MET A 841 40.50 -2.66 -7.46
CA MET A 841 39.50 -2.90 -8.51
C MET A 841 38.05 -2.90 -7.99
N LYS A 842 37.80 -2.96 -6.69
CA LYS A 842 36.43 -2.87 -6.14
C LYS A 842 36.07 -1.44 -5.73
N THR A 843 37.07 -0.67 -5.29
CA THR A 843 36.94 0.76 -4.99
C THR A 843 38.30 1.41 -5.17
N ASP A 844 38.39 2.39 -6.06
CA ASP A 844 39.65 3.07 -6.35
C ASP A 844 40.20 3.80 -5.11
N LYS A 845 41.50 3.67 -4.83
CA LYS A 845 42.09 4.26 -3.61
C LYS A 845 42.38 5.75 -3.72
N ILE A 846 42.63 6.25 -4.92
CA ILE A 846 43.01 7.64 -5.14
C ILE A 846 41.76 8.48 -5.41
N ASP A 847 40.99 8.12 -6.44
CA ASP A 847 39.90 8.93 -6.95
C ASP A 847 38.63 8.83 -6.08
N VAL A 848 38.54 7.82 -5.22
CA VAL A 848 37.40 7.61 -4.32
C VAL A 848 37.80 7.77 -2.84
N VAL A 849 38.70 6.93 -2.33
CA VAL A 849 39.05 6.94 -0.89
C VAL A 849 39.86 8.17 -0.51
N GLN A 850 40.99 8.42 -1.18
CA GLN A 850 41.84 9.58 -0.87
C GLN A 850 41.13 10.90 -1.14
N ARG A 851 40.31 10.99 -2.20
CA ARG A 851 39.44 12.16 -2.46
C ARG A 851 38.56 12.53 -1.27
N ARG A 852 37.91 11.56 -0.63
CA ARG A 852 37.09 11.80 0.58
C ARG A 852 37.92 12.21 1.78
N VAL A 853 39.07 11.56 2.00
CA VAL A 853 39.97 11.92 3.09
C VAL A 853 40.46 13.37 2.93
N ASN A 854 40.82 13.77 1.72
CA ASN A 854 41.24 15.14 1.41
C ASN A 854 40.13 16.15 1.70
N LEU A 855 38.88 15.82 1.36
CA LEU A 855 37.70 16.64 1.67
C LEU A 855 37.55 16.85 3.19
N MET A 856 37.63 15.78 3.97
CA MET A 856 37.54 15.86 5.44
C MET A 856 38.73 16.61 6.07
N ALA A 857 39.92 16.46 5.50
CA ALA A 857 41.09 17.21 5.94
C ALA A 857 40.91 18.72 5.69
N ALA A 858 40.35 19.10 4.54
CA ALA A 858 39.99 20.48 4.23
C ALA A 858 38.86 21.04 5.13
N GLU A 859 38.02 20.17 5.69
CA GLU A 859 37.00 20.52 6.70
C GLU A 859 37.59 20.70 8.12
N GLY A 860 38.87 20.38 8.31
CA GLY A 860 39.61 20.57 9.56
C GLY A 860 39.81 19.31 10.41
N VAL A 861 39.53 18.11 9.88
CA VAL A 861 39.89 16.86 10.55
C VAL A 861 41.41 16.63 10.44
N LYS A 862 42.08 16.38 11.57
CA LYS A 862 43.51 16.09 11.59
C LYS A 862 43.73 14.58 11.47
N PHE A 863 44.64 14.18 10.59
CA PHE A 863 45.02 12.78 10.40
C PHE A 863 46.47 12.55 10.83
N VAL A 864 46.71 11.48 11.59
CA VAL A 864 48.04 11.03 12.01
C VAL A 864 48.21 9.58 11.57
N VAL A 865 49.13 9.36 10.63
CA VAL A 865 49.46 8.03 10.08
C VAL A 865 50.65 7.41 10.79
N ASN A 866 50.87 6.11 10.60
CA ASN A 866 51.89 5.32 11.30
C ASN A 866 51.81 5.41 12.83
N ALA A 867 50.62 5.70 13.36
CA ALA A 867 50.34 5.83 14.78
C ALA A 867 49.72 4.53 15.33
N ASN A 868 50.58 3.59 15.75
CA ASN A 868 50.13 2.33 16.33
C ASN A 868 49.80 2.48 17.82
N VAL A 869 48.64 3.09 18.09
CA VAL A 869 48.15 3.35 19.45
C VAL A 869 48.09 2.06 20.27
N GLY A 870 48.69 2.10 21.46
CA GLY A 870 48.79 0.94 22.35
C GLY A 870 50.09 0.13 22.18
N ASN A 871 50.82 0.25 21.06
CA ASN A 871 52.12 -0.40 20.87
C ASN A 871 53.27 0.59 20.76
N ASP A 872 53.05 1.75 20.13
CA ASP A 872 54.04 2.81 19.96
C ASP A 872 54.06 3.73 21.20
N PRO A 873 55.19 3.89 21.91
CA PRO A 873 55.32 4.81 23.04
C PRO A 873 55.03 6.27 22.68
N SER A 874 55.22 6.67 21.42
CA SER A 874 54.99 8.03 20.92
C SER A 874 53.50 8.41 20.91
N TYR A 875 52.63 7.40 20.86
CA TYR A 875 51.17 7.51 20.85
C TYR A 875 50.57 6.66 21.98
N SER A 876 51.08 6.87 23.20
CA SER A 876 50.58 6.17 24.39
C SER A 876 49.12 6.55 24.70
N LEU A 877 48.39 5.60 25.27
CA LEU A 877 46.99 5.78 25.65
C LEU A 877 46.82 6.83 26.75
N ASP A 878 47.77 6.92 27.69
CA ASP A 878 47.78 7.95 28.74
C ASP A 878 47.86 9.35 28.13
N ARG A 879 48.77 9.53 27.17
CA ARG A 879 48.90 10.79 26.43
C ARG A 879 47.62 11.15 25.67
N LEU A 880 47.00 10.17 25.00
CA LEU A 880 45.73 10.39 24.30
C LEU A 880 44.61 10.83 25.25
N ARG A 881 44.57 10.29 26.48
CA ARG A 881 43.60 10.70 27.51
C ARG A 881 43.91 12.07 28.11
N GLU A 882 45.17 12.44 28.24
CA GLU A 882 45.56 13.76 28.75
C GLU A 882 45.31 14.88 27.72
N GLU A 883 45.50 14.61 26.43
CA GLU A 883 45.38 15.61 25.36
C GLU A 883 43.95 15.76 24.79
N ASN A 884 43.02 14.87 25.13
CA ASN A 884 41.68 14.83 24.55
C ASN A 884 40.59 14.61 25.60
N ASP A 885 39.47 15.32 25.46
CA ASP A 885 38.32 15.21 26.36
C ASP A 885 37.55 13.88 26.17
N ALA A 886 37.68 13.25 25.01
CA ALA A 886 37.10 11.93 24.74
C ALA A 886 37.93 11.10 23.76
N ILE A 887 37.80 9.77 23.85
CA ILE A 887 38.43 8.82 22.93
C ILE A 887 37.36 7.91 22.31
N ILE A 888 37.38 7.74 20.99
CA ILE A 888 36.60 6.72 20.27
C ILE A 888 37.54 5.63 19.75
N LEU A 889 37.32 4.40 20.21
CA LEU A 889 37.96 3.20 19.69
C LEU A 889 37.18 2.70 18.47
N ALA A 890 37.80 2.78 17.30
CA ALA A 890 37.28 2.33 16.01
C ALA A 890 38.30 1.42 15.28
N VAL A 891 39.01 0.59 16.04
CA VAL A 891 40.17 -0.21 15.59
C VAL A 891 39.81 -1.37 14.66
N GLY A 892 38.52 -1.68 14.50
CA GLY A 892 38.03 -2.79 13.68
C GLY A 892 38.19 -4.18 14.31
N ALA A 893 37.77 -5.22 13.60
CA ALA A 893 38.00 -6.61 13.97
C ALA A 893 39.22 -7.15 13.19
N THR A 894 40.41 -7.05 13.79
CA THR A 894 41.68 -7.32 13.09
C THR A 894 42.21 -8.73 13.28
N LYS A 895 41.72 -9.49 14.27
CA LYS A 895 42.19 -10.86 14.55
C LYS A 895 41.57 -11.86 13.55
N PRO A 896 42.35 -12.42 12.60
CA PRO A 896 41.81 -13.36 11.63
C PRO A 896 41.46 -14.69 12.30
N ARG A 897 40.48 -15.40 11.74
CA ARG A 897 40.18 -16.78 12.13
C ARG A 897 41.20 -17.72 11.49
N ASP A 898 41.88 -18.51 12.32
CA ASP A 898 42.88 -19.46 11.88
C ASP A 898 42.32 -20.87 11.67
N LEU A 899 43.09 -21.70 10.96
CA LEU A 899 42.78 -23.12 10.69
C LEU A 899 43.93 -24.01 11.21
N PRO A 900 43.90 -24.41 12.50
CA PRO A 900 45.00 -25.14 13.14
C PRO A 900 44.95 -26.63 12.80
N VAL A 901 45.17 -26.96 11.53
CA VAL A 901 45.30 -28.34 11.04
C VAL A 901 46.78 -28.68 10.77
N PRO A 902 47.17 -29.97 10.72
CA PRO A 902 48.56 -30.33 10.43
C PRO A 902 49.08 -29.67 9.15
N GLY A 903 50.32 -29.16 9.20
CA GLY A 903 50.95 -28.44 8.08
C GLY A 903 50.56 -26.96 7.96
N ARG A 904 49.82 -26.39 8.92
CA ARG A 904 49.43 -24.97 8.92
C ARG A 904 50.63 -24.01 8.86
N ASP A 905 51.78 -24.40 9.40
CA ASP A 905 53.00 -23.59 9.45
C ASP A 905 53.87 -23.66 8.17
N LEU A 906 53.43 -24.41 7.15
CA LEU A 906 54.15 -24.50 5.87
C LEU A 906 54.23 -23.14 5.16
N SER A 907 55.36 -22.89 4.51
CA SER A 907 55.54 -21.71 3.66
C SER A 907 54.53 -21.73 2.51
N GLY A 908 53.87 -20.61 2.26
CA GLY A 908 52.81 -20.48 1.24
C GLY A 908 51.38 -20.61 1.78
N VAL A 909 51.17 -20.80 3.09
CA VAL A 909 49.85 -20.70 3.74
C VAL A 909 49.72 -19.35 4.45
N HIS A 910 48.91 -18.44 3.87
CA HIS A 910 48.77 -17.06 4.32
C HIS A 910 47.35 -16.69 4.72
N PHE A 911 47.21 -15.71 5.61
CA PHE A 911 45.90 -15.09 5.83
C PHE A 911 45.52 -14.21 4.64
N ALA A 912 44.24 -14.15 4.31
CA ALA A 912 43.74 -13.35 3.18
C ALA A 912 44.18 -11.87 3.26
N MET A 913 44.18 -11.28 4.47
CA MET A 913 44.57 -9.88 4.64
C MET A 913 46.06 -9.63 4.48
N GLU A 914 46.94 -10.60 4.73
CA GLU A 914 48.37 -10.45 4.44
C GLU A 914 48.58 -10.27 2.93
N PHE A 915 47.87 -11.07 2.14
CA PHE A 915 47.89 -11.04 0.69
C PHE A 915 47.27 -9.74 0.13
N LEU A 916 46.05 -9.39 0.54
CA LEU A 916 45.32 -8.24 0.00
C LEU A 916 45.94 -6.89 0.40
N HIS A 917 46.40 -6.78 1.66
CA HIS A 917 47.02 -5.56 2.17
C HIS A 917 48.35 -5.30 1.45
N ALA A 918 49.25 -6.31 1.41
CA ALA A 918 50.55 -6.17 0.78
C ALA A 918 50.42 -5.87 -0.73
N ASN A 919 49.49 -6.54 -1.41
CA ASN A 919 49.19 -6.25 -2.81
C ASN A 919 48.77 -4.79 -3.02
N THR A 920 47.78 -4.31 -2.26
CA THR A 920 47.26 -2.95 -2.44
C THR A 920 48.34 -1.91 -2.13
N LYS A 921 49.14 -2.13 -1.09
CA LYS A 921 50.26 -1.25 -0.76
C LYS A 921 51.31 -1.20 -1.88
N SER A 922 51.80 -2.35 -2.33
CA SER A 922 52.78 -2.42 -3.42
C SER A 922 52.23 -1.84 -4.74
N LEU A 923 50.93 -2.03 -5.02
CA LEU A 923 50.26 -1.43 -6.18
C LEU A 923 50.29 0.09 -6.12
N LEU A 924 49.99 0.70 -4.97
CA LEU A 924 50.01 2.15 -4.78
C LEU A 924 51.42 2.74 -4.74
N ASP A 925 52.38 2.01 -4.16
CA ASP A 925 53.74 2.49 -3.96
C ASP A 925 54.58 2.40 -5.25
N SER A 926 54.39 1.35 -6.06
CA SER A 926 55.27 1.05 -7.20
C SER A 926 54.57 0.45 -8.42
N GLY A 927 53.25 0.27 -8.41
CA GLY A 927 52.56 -0.48 -9.46
C GLY A 927 52.98 -1.95 -9.50
N LEU A 928 53.28 -2.54 -8.33
CA LEU A 928 53.80 -3.92 -8.15
C LEU A 928 55.23 -4.15 -8.65
N GLN A 929 55.99 -3.10 -8.99
CA GLN A 929 57.36 -3.23 -9.50
C GLN A 929 58.40 -3.54 -8.41
N ASP A 930 58.10 -3.21 -7.15
CA ASP A 930 59.00 -3.43 -6.02
C ASP A 930 59.05 -4.88 -5.52
N GLY A 931 58.10 -5.73 -5.95
CA GLY A 931 57.99 -7.11 -5.51
C GLY A 931 57.58 -7.29 -4.04
N ASN A 932 57.19 -6.21 -3.34
CA ASN A 932 56.83 -6.23 -1.92
C ASN A 932 55.39 -6.71 -1.68
N TYR A 933 55.03 -7.85 -2.27
CA TYR A 933 53.72 -8.46 -2.13
C TYR A 933 53.80 -9.98 -2.30
N ILE A 934 52.79 -10.68 -1.78
CA ILE A 934 52.67 -12.14 -1.96
C ILE A 934 52.18 -12.40 -3.39
N SER A 935 53.07 -12.88 -4.27
CA SER A 935 52.74 -13.12 -5.67
C SER A 935 52.02 -14.47 -5.88
N ALA A 936 50.94 -14.43 -6.65
CA ALA A 936 50.19 -15.60 -7.13
C ALA A 936 50.53 -15.96 -8.59
N LYS A 937 51.48 -15.26 -9.22
CA LYS A 937 51.85 -15.46 -10.63
C LYS A 937 52.34 -16.89 -10.87
N GLY A 938 51.71 -17.59 -11.81
CA GLY A 938 52.04 -18.97 -12.18
C GLY A 938 51.65 -20.04 -11.15
N LYS A 939 51.13 -19.67 -9.98
CA LYS A 939 50.82 -20.59 -8.87
C LYS A 939 49.41 -21.18 -8.97
N LYS A 940 49.24 -22.40 -8.45
CA LYS A 940 47.94 -23.04 -8.16
C LYS A 940 47.43 -22.51 -6.82
N VAL A 941 46.38 -21.70 -6.85
CA VAL A 941 45.87 -20.99 -5.67
C VAL A 941 44.66 -21.70 -5.08
N VAL A 942 44.65 -21.87 -3.76
CA VAL A 942 43.48 -22.37 -3.03
C VAL A 942 43.04 -21.34 -1.98
N VAL A 943 41.79 -20.90 -2.06
CA VAL A 943 41.18 -19.96 -1.10
C VAL A 943 40.25 -20.75 -0.19
N ILE A 944 40.48 -20.73 1.12
CA ILE A 944 39.65 -21.44 2.11
C ILE A 944 38.73 -20.43 2.81
N GLY A 945 37.42 -20.64 2.73
CA GLY A 945 36.40 -19.71 3.19
C GLY A 945 35.83 -18.83 2.07
N GLY A 946 34.54 -18.51 2.16
CA GLY A 946 33.83 -17.70 1.18
C GLY A 946 33.67 -16.21 1.54
N GLY A 947 32.57 -15.62 1.08
CA GLY A 947 32.26 -14.20 1.28
C GLY A 947 33.12 -13.25 0.46
N ASP A 948 32.95 -11.94 0.71
CA ASP A 948 33.61 -10.87 -0.05
C ASP A 948 35.13 -11.00 -0.04
N THR A 949 35.73 -11.31 1.12
CA THR A 949 37.18 -11.49 1.25
C THR A 949 37.71 -12.64 0.37
N GLY A 950 36.98 -13.76 0.32
CA GLY A 950 37.34 -14.89 -0.55
C GLY A 950 37.27 -14.50 -2.03
N THR A 951 36.19 -13.82 -2.44
CA THR A 951 36.04 -13.28 -3.81
C THR A 951 37.17 -12.29 -4.16
N ASP A 952 37.54 -11.44 -3.22
CA ASP A 952 38.59 -10.44 -3.37
C ASP A 952 39.98 -11.11 -3.55
N CYS A 953 40.26 -12.20 -2.83
CA CYS A 953 41.45 -13.03 -3.03
C CYS A 953 41.49 -13.70 -4.42
N ILE A 954 40.34 -14.21 -4.90
CA ILE A 954 40.22 -14.81 -6.23
C ILE A 954 40.54 -13.77 -7.32
N GLY A 955 39.88 -12.61 -7.29
CA GLY A 955 40.07 -11.56 -8.29
C GLY A 955 41.50 -11.00 -8.33
N THR A 956 42.14 -10.86 -7.17
CA THR A 956 43.55 -10.42 -7.07
C THR A 956 44.50 -11.49 -7.61
N SER A 957 44.27 -12.78 -7.29
CA SER A 957 45.10 -13.90 -7.78
C SER A 957 45.05 -14.05 -9.31
N ILE A 958 43.87 -13.82 -9.89
CA ILE A 958 43.68 -13.85 -11.35
C ILE A 958 44.50 -12.76 -12.04
N ARG A 959 44.50 -11.53 -11.49
CA ARG A 959 45.26 -10.38 -12.00
C ARG A 959 46.78 -10.57 -11.89
N HIS A 960 47.25 -11.26 -10.86
CA HIS A 960 48.65 -11.68 -10.76
C HIS A 960 49.06 -12.71 -11.83
N GLY A 961 48.09 -13.38 -12.47
CA GLY A 961 48.36 -14.42 -13.45
C GLY A 961 48.53 -15.81 -12.83
N CYS A 962 47.72 -16.17 -11.83
CA CYS A 962 47.70 -17.55 -11.31
C CYS A 962 47.35 -18.58 -12.40
N SER A 963 47.87 -19.80 -12.25
CA SER A 963 47.67 -20.91 -13.20
C SER A 963 46.34 -21.64 -12.97
N SER A 964 45.88 -21.69 -11.72
CA SER A 964 44.53 -22.14 -11.35
C SER A 964 44.07 -21.46 -10.05
N VAL A 965 42.75 -21.46 -9.81
CA VAL A 965 42.17 -21.02 -8.54
C VAL A 965 41.00 -21.92 -8.14
N VAL A 966 40.97 -22.36 -6.89
CA VAL A 966 39.87 -23.11 -6.28
C VAL A 966 39.48 -22.41 -4.98
N ASN A 967 38.18 -22.30 -4.71
CA ASN A 967 37.67 -21.77 -3.45
C ASN A 967 36.88 -22.85 -2.71
N LEU A 968 37.24 -23.13 -1.47
CA LEU A 968 36.63 -24.17 -0.64
C LEU A 968 35.71 -23.52 0.38
N GLU A 969 34.44 -23.94 0.40
CA GLU A 969 33.43 -23.50 1.35
C GLU A 969 32.94 -24.70 2.16
N LEU A 970 32.94 -24.54 3.49
CA LEU A 970 32.50 -25.59 4.41
C LEU A 970 30.98 -25.74 4.40
N LEU A 971 30.26 -24.63 4.21
CA LEU A 971 28.80 -24.59 4.23
C LEU A 971 28.19 -25.13 2.92
N PRO A 972 26.92 -25.58 2.95
CA PRO A 972 26.20 -25.96 1.75
C PRO A 972 25.97 -24.79 0.80
N GLN A 973 25.83 -25.10 -0.48
CA GLN A 973 25.49 -24.11 -1.49
C GLN A 973 24.16 -23.42 -1.15
N PRO A 974 24.10 -22.08 -1.09
CA PRO A 974 22.84 -21.38 -0.88
C PRO A 974 21.82 -21.65 -2.00
N PRO A 975 20.51 -21.62 -1.73
CA PRO A 975 19.48 -21.87 -2.74
C PRO A 975 19.40 -20.73 -3.78
N GLN A 976 18.87 -21.01 -4.97
CA GLN A 976 18.70 -20.00 -6.03
C GLN A 976 17.64 -18.93 -5.69
N LYS A 977 16.64 -19.30 -4.89
CA LYS A 977 15.55 -18.43 -4.43
C LYS A 977 15.45 -18.49 -2.91
N ARG A 978 14.80 -17.49 -2.32
CA ARG A 978 14.58 -17.39 -0.88
C ARG A 978 13.78 -18.60 -0.39
N ALA A 979 14.34 -19.35 0.58
CA ALA A 979 13.69 -20.51 1.17
C ALA A 979 12.63 -20.10 2.22
N PRO A 980 11.62 -20.95 2.54
CA PRO A 980 10.59 -20.65 3.53
C PRO A 980 11.12 -20.22 4.90
N GLY A 981 12.28 -20.75 5.33
CA GLY A 981 12.93 -20.41 6.59
C GLY A 981 13.71 -19.09 6.62
N ASN A 982 13.67 -18.28 5.55
CA ASN A 982 14.29 -16.96 5.49
C ASN A 982 13.25 -15.94 4.99
N PRO A 983 12.29 -15.50 5.80
CA PRO A 983 11.19 -14.65 5.36
C PRO A 983 11.64 -13.23 4.98
N TRP A 984 10.98 -12.61 4.00
CA TRP A 984 11.12 -11.17 3.76
C TRP A 984 10.60 -10.40 4.99
N PRO A 985 11.22 -9.29 5.43
CA PRO A 985 12.28 -8.51 4.78
C PRO A 985 13.70 -8.84 5.27
N GLN A 986 13.98 -10.05 5.80
CA GLN A 986 15.35 -10.39 6.23
C GLN A 986 16.33 -10.39 5.05
N TRP A 987 17.63 -10.29 5.25
CA TRP A 987 18.59 -10.42 4.14
C TRP A 987 18.41 -11.76 3.39
N PRO A 988 18.29 -11.77 2.04
CA PRO A 988 18.09 -13.01 1.30
C PRO A 988 19.36 -13.86 1.30
N ARG A 989 19.24 -15.09 1.82
CA ARG A 989 20.27 -16.13 1.77
C ARG A 989 20.13 -16.94 0.48
N ILE A 990 20.59 -16.36 -0.63
CA ILE A 990 20.54 -16.98 -1.97
C ILE A 990 21.93 -17.10 -2.58
N PHE A 991 22.07 -17.96 -3.58
CA PHE A 991 23.28 -18.08 -4.38
C PHE A 991 23.52 -16.76 -5.13
N ARG A 992 24.71 -16.20 -4.98
CA ARG A 992 25.14 -14.98 -5.69
C ARG A 992 26.46 -15.22 -6.40
N VAL A 993 26.59 -14.60 -7.56
CA VAL A 993 27.82 -14.54 -8.34
C VAL A 993 28.30 -13.10 -8.28
N ASP A 994 29.59 -12.91 -8.01
CA ASP A 994 30.24 -11.61 -7.84
C ASP A 994 31.45 -11.56 -8.80
N TYR A 995 32.11 -10.41 -8.94
CA TYR A 995 33.11 -10.15 -9.98
C TYR A 995 34.22 -11.21 -10.03
N GLY A 996 34.80 -11.60 -8.90
CA GLY A 996 35.88 -12.60 -8.85
C GLY A 996 35.42 -14.00 -9.29
N HIS A 997 34.16 -14.36 -9.00
CA HIS A 997 33.56 -15.62 -9.48
C HIS A 997 33.38 -15.60 -11.01
N GLN A 998 32.92 -14.47 -11.56
CA GLN A 998 32.76 -14.31 -13.02
C GLN A 998 34.10 -14.32 -13.74
N GLU A 999 35.12 -13.65 -13.19
CA GLU A 999 36.48 -13.63 -13.72
C GLU A 999 37.09 -15.04 -13.72
N ALA A 1000 36.95 -15.78 -12.63
CA ALA A 1000 37.40 -17.17 -12.56
C ALA A 1000 36.69 -18.07 -13.59
N ALA A 1001 35.37 -17.92 -13.74
CA ALA A 1001 34.61 -18.65 -14.74
C ALA A 1001 35.03 -18.32 -16.18
N ALA A 1002 35.28 -17.04 -16.48
CA ALA A 1002 35.75 -16.60 -17.80
C ALA A 1002 37.16 -17.13 -18.12
N LYS A 1003 38.08 -17.08 -17.15
CA LYS A 1003 39.48 -17.50 -17.35
C LYS A 1003 39.67 -19.02 -17.34
N PHE A 1004 38.98 -19.73 -16.46
CA PHE A 1004 39.20 -21.17 -16.19
C PHE A 1004 38.03 -22.07 -16.59
N GLY A 1005 36.94 -21.50 -17.13
CA GLY A 1005 35.79 -22.24 -17.67
C GLY A 1005 34.78 -22.77 -16.64
N LYS A 1006 34.94 -22.46 -15.34
CA LYS A 1006 34.00 -22.88 -14.28
C LYS A 1006 34.00 -21.96 -13.06
N ASP A 1007 32.92 -21.99 -12.29
CA ASP A 1007 32.87 -21.34 -10.97
C ASP A 1007 33.97 -21.94 -10.07
N PRO A 1008 34.76 -21.11 -9.36
CA PRO A 1008 35.88 -21.61 -8.56
C PRO A 1008 35.43 -22.29 -7.27
N ARG A 1009 34.18 -22.12 -6.84
CA ARG A 1009 33.69 -22.56 -5.53
C ARG A 1009 33.33 -24.04 -5.50
N SER A 1010 33.78 -24.71 -4.46
CA SER A 1010 33.42 -26.07 -4.08
C SER A 1010 32.82 -26.03 -2.67
N TYR A 1011 31.57 -26.47 -2.54
CA TYR A 1011 30.80 -26.45 -1.28
C TYR A 1011 30.90 -27.77 -0.54
N GLU A 1012 30.60 -27.71 0.76
CA GLU A 1012 30.66 -28.84 1.68
C GLU A 1012 32.03 -29.55 1.65
N VAL A 1013 33.09 -28.75 1.72
CA VAL A 1013 34.48 -29.25 1.75
C VAL A 1013 35.15 -28.87 3.07
N LEU A 1014 35.76 -29.85 3.73
CA LEU A 1014 36.56 -29.66 4.93
C LEU A 1014 38.04 -29.95 4.63
N THR A 1015 38.93 -29.02 4.99
CA THR A 1015 40.38 -29.23 4.91
C THR A 1015 40.88 -30.00 6.12
N LYS A 1016 41.56 -31.14 5.89
CA LYS A 1016 42.08 -32.04 6.93
C LYS A 1016 43.53 -31.72 7.32
N ARG A 1017 44.38 -31.41 6.33
CA ARG A 1017 45.79 -31.02 6.53
C ARG A 1017 46.38 -30.38 5.27
N PHE A 1018 47.49 -29.66 5.45
CA PHE A 1018 48.34 -29.18 4.37
C PHE A 1018 49.51 -30.15 4.13
N VAL A 1019 49.88 -30.34 2.87
CA VAL A 1019 50.94 -31.24 2.43
C VAL A 1019 52.10 -30.40 1.90
N GLY A 1020 53.26 -30.52 2.53
CA GLY A 1020 54.48 -29.80 2.15
C GLY A 1020 55.43 -30.63 1.29
N ASP A 1021 56.36 -29.95 0.63
CA ASP A 1021 57.55 -30.56 0.04
C ASP A 1021 58.72 -30.67 1.03
N GLU A 1022 59.84 -31.21 0.57
CA GLU A 1022 61.07 -31.39 1.37
C GLU A 1022 61.68 -30.06 1.85
N THR A 1023 61.27 -28.93 1.27
CA THR A 1023 61.74 -27.58 1.63
C THR A 1023 60.83 -26.87 2.64
N GLY A 1024 59.72 -27.51 3.03
CA GLY A 1024 58.73 -26.93 3.94
C GLY A 1024 57.75 -25.97 3.26
N THR A 1025 57.62 -26.04 1.92
CA THR A 1025 56.66 -25.24 1.14
C THR A 1025 55.40 -26.06 0.84
N VAL A 1026 54.23 -25.44 0.89
CA VAL A 1026 52.97 -26.12 0.54
C VAL A 1026 52.97 -26.58 -0.92
N LYS A 1027 52.58 -27.84 -1.15
CA LYS A 1027 52.40 -28.46 -2.47
C LYS A 1027 50.96 -28.92 -2.72
N GLY A 1028 50.16 -29.03 -1.67
CA GLY A 1028 48.74 -29.37 -1.74
C GLY A 1028 48.07 -29.41 -0.38
N LEU A 1029 46.80 -29.76 -0.37
CA LEU A 1029 46.00 -29.95 0.84
C LEU A 1029 45.10 -31.17 0.68
N GLU A 1030 44.97 -31.92 1.77
CA GLU A 1030 44.02 -33.03 1.87
C GLU A 1030 42.68 -32.49 2.33
N VAL A 1031 41.62 -32.81 1.58
CA VAL A 1031 40.26 -32.39 1.87
C VAL A 1031 39.32 -33.59 1.89
N VAL A 1032 38.18 -33.44 2.55
CA VAL A 1032 37.09 -34.43 2.57
C VAL A 1032 35.77 -33.73 2.31
N ARG A 1033 34.83 -34.41 1.66
CA ARG A 1033 33.44 -33.91 1.56
C ARG A 1033 32.74 -34.06 2.89
N VAL A 1034 31.89 -33.10 3.21
CA VAL A 1034 31.02 -33.15 4.38
C VAL A 1034 29.56 -33.07 3.97
N HIS A 1035 28.65 -33.41 4.89
CA HIS A 1035 27.23 -33.18 4.72
C HIS A 1035 26.65 -32.59 6.01
N TRP A 1036 25.89 -31.49 5.90
CA TRP A 1036 25.28 -30.82 7.03
C TRP A 1036 23.87 -31.37 7.34
N GLU A 1037 23.67 -31.80 8.58
CA GLU A 1037 22.38 -32.25 9.11
C GLU A 1037 22.05 -31.54 10.43
N LYS A 1038 20.77 -31.53 10.80
CA LYS A 1038 20.34 -31.11 12.14
C LYS A 1038 20.31 -32.34 13.05
N ASP A 1039 20.89 -32.22 14.23
CA ASP A 1039 20.73 -33.23 15.28
C ASP A 1039 19.31 -33.21 15.87
N ALA A 1040 19.03 -34.13 16.80
CA ALA A 1040 17.73 -34.24 17.46
C ALA A 1040 17.34 -33.00 18.29
N SER A 1041 18.30 -32.14 18.64
CA SER A 1041 18.08 -30.85 19.32
C SER A 1041 17.88 -29.69 18.34
N GLY A 1042 17.97 -29.95 17.03
CA GLY A 1042 17.87 -28.96 15.97
C GLY A 1042 19.18 -28.22 15.69
N LYS A 1043 20.31 -28.61 16.31
CA LYS A 1043 21.63 -28.00 16.11
C LYS A 1043 22.27 -28.55 14.84
N PHE A 1044 22.83 -27.67 14.03
CA PHE A 1044 23.55 -28.07 12.82
C PHE A 1044 24.88 -28.72 13.17
N GLN A 1045 25.11 -29.92 12.64
CA GLN A 1045 26.37 -30.65 12.68
C GLN A 1045 26.69 -31.17 11.28
N PHE A 1046 27.96 -31.37 10.97
CA PHE A 1046 28.37 -31.99 9.72
C PHE A 1046 28.97 -33.36 9.97
N LYS A 1047 28.81 -34.26 8.99
CA LYS A 1047 29.45 -35.58 8.94
C LYS A 1047 30.37 -35.65 7.75
N GLU A 1048 31.54 -36.24 7.92
CA GLU A 1048 32.46 -36.54 6.81
C GLU A 1048 31.85 -37.63 5.94
N VAL A 1049 31.95 -37.49 4.62
CA VAL A 1049 31.51 -38.49 3.65
C VAL A 1049 32.67 -39.46 3.46
N GLU A 1050 32.51 -40.70 3.93
CA GLU A 1050 33.54 -41.72 3.88
C GLU A 1050 33.97 -42.03 2.43
N GLY A 1051 35.28 -42.11 2.18
CA GLY A 1051 35.85 -42.38 0.86
C GLY A 1051 35.87 -41.18 -0.10
N SER A 1052 35.57 -39.97 0.40
CA SER A 1052 35.60 -38.73 -0.38
C SER A 1052 36.89 -37.91 -0.22
N GLU A 1053 37.90 -38.48 0.43
CA GLU A 1053 39.19 -37.85 0.64
C GLU A 1053 39.92 -37.63 -0.69
N GLU A 1054 40.34 -36.40 -0.95
CA GLU A 1054 41.11 -36.03 -2.14
C GLU A 1054 42.25 -35.08 -1.80
N ILE A 1055 43.31 -35.10 -2.60
CA ILE A 1055 44.41 -34.14 -2.51
C ILE A 1055 44.26 -33.11 -3.62
N ILE A 1056 44.13 -31.85 -3.24
CA ILE A 1056 44.13 -30.71 -4.16
C ILE A 1056 45.53 -30.12 -4.19
N GLU A 1057 46.14 -30.01 -5.38
CA GLU A 1057 47.45 -29.37 -5.54
C GLU A 1057 47.35 -27.85 -5.32
N ALA A 1058 48.30 -27.29 -4.56
CA ALA A 1058 48.33 -25.87 -4.21
C ALA A 1058 49.76 -25.40 -3.94
N ASP A 1059 50.16 -24.29 -4.58
CA ASP A 1059 51.43 -23.60 -4.33
C ASP A 1059 51.23 -22.35 -3.45
N LEU A 1060 49.98 -21.93 -3.26
CA LEU A 1060 49.58 -20.80 -2.43
C LEU A 1060 48.19 -21.07 -1.85
N VAL A 1061 48.08 -21.03 -0.52
CA VAL A 1061 46.81 -21.15 0.21
C VAL A 1061 46.50 -19.82 0.90
N LEU A 1062 45.26 -19.34 0.74
CA LEU A 1062 44.76 -18.10 1.34
C LEU A 1062 43.59 -18.41 2.29
N LEU A 1063 43.75 -18.11 3.57
CA LEU A 1063 42.72 -18.30 4.59
C LEU A 1063 41.80 -17.07 4.68
N ALA A 1064 40.58 -17.20 4.15
CA ALA A 1064 39.53 -16.18 4.10
C ALA A 1064 38.34 -16.55 5.01
N MET A 1065 38.61 -16.98 6.25
CA MET A 1065 37.61 -17.56 7.17
C MET A 1065 36.95 -16.53 8.12
N GLY A 1066 37.10 -15.23 7.84
CA GLY A 1066 36.57 -14.13 8.65
C GLY A 1066 37.45 -13.78 9.85
N PHE A 1067 36.91 -12.95 10.75
CA PHE A 1067 37.62 -12.37 11.90
C PHE A 1067 36.88 -12.66 13.21
N LEU A 1068 37.63 -12.68 14.32
CA LEU A 1068 37.09 -12.95 15.65
C LEU A 1068 36.68 -11.64 16.36
N GLY A 1069 37.63 -10.72 16.51
CA GLY A 1069 37.48 -9.46 17.25
C GLY A 1069 38.70 -8.54 17.10
N PRO A 1070 38.76 -7.42 17.83
CA PRO A 1070 39.93 -6.54 17.87
C PRO A 1070 41.15 -7.20 18.54
N GLU A 1071 42.33 -6.64 18.32
CA GLU A 1071 43.54 -6.96 19.11
C GLU A 1071 43.36 -6.54 20.58
N ALA A 1072 43.87 -7.35 21.51
CA ALA A 1072 43.65 -7.16 22.95
C ALA A 1072 44.44 -5.98 23.54
N THR A 1073 45.55 -5.59 22.95
CA THR A 1073 46.51 -4.63 23.52
C THR A 1073 45.87 -3.31 23.98
N VAL A 1074 44.97 -2.74 23.16
CA VAL A 1074 44.29 -1.47 23.50
C VAL A 1074 43.31 -1.67 24.67
N ALA A 1075 42.56 -2.76 24.67
CA ALA A 1075 41.62 -3.07 25.75
C ALA A 1075 42.34 -3.36 27.06
N GLU A 1076 43.39 -4.17 27.03
CA GLU A 1076 44.20 -4.53 28.22
C GLU A 1076 44.85 -3.30 28.84
N LYS A 1077 45.43 -2.39 28.02
CA LYS A 1077 46.08 -1.17 28.52
C LYS A 1077 45.10 -0.12 29.04
N LEU A 1078 43.90 -0.01 28.46
CA LEU A 1078 42.86 0.91 28.95
C LEU A 1078 42.00 0.32 30.08
N GLY A 1079 42.04 -0.99 30.29
CA GLY A 1079 41.11 -1.69 31.19
C GLY A 1079 39.68 -1.76 30.64
N VAL A 1080 39.51 -1.79 29.32
CA VAL A 1080 38.19 -1.93 28.67
C VAL A 1080 37.72 -3.38 28.74
N GLU A 1081 36.52 -3.60 29.27
CA GLU A 1081 35.90 -4.92 29.31
C GLU A 1081 35.62 -5.46 27.90
N GLN A 1082 35.70 -6.79 27.74
CA GLN A 1082 35.38 -7.48 26.49
C GLN A 1082 34.20 -8.43 26.65
N ASP A 1083 33.45 -8.66 25.57
CA ASP A 1083 32.40 -9.67 25.53
C ASP A 1083 32.97 -11.09 25.31
N ASN A 1084 32.10 -12.10 25.34
CA ASN A 1084 32.48 -13.51 25.12
C ASN A 1084 33.09 -13.78 23.73
N ARG A 1085 33.00 -12.82 22.80
CA ARG A 1085 33.57 -12.88 21.46
C ARG A 1085 34.82 -12.00 21.33
N SER A 1086 35.37 -11.50 22.44
CA SER A 1086 36.50 -10.57 22.51
C SER A 1086 36.27 -9.16 21.94
N ASN A 1087 35.02 -8.80 21.60
CA ASN A 1087 34.70 -7.43 21.20
C ASN A 1087 34.74 -6.50 22.41
N PHE A 1088 35.05 -5.22 22.20
CA PHE A 1088 34.97 -4.21 23.25
C PHE A 1088 33.53 -4.06 23.72
N LYS A 1089 33.31 -4.24 25.02
CA LYS A 1089 32.00 -4.18 25.63
C LYS A 1089 31.59 -2.72 25.80
N ALA A 1090 30.58 -2.32 25.04
CA ALA A 1090 29.93 -1.03 25.15
C ALA A 1090 28.42 -1.20 24.93
N GLU A 1091 27.62 -0.58 25.79
CA GLU A 1091 26.16 -0.76 25.79
C GLU A 1091 25.56 -0.29 24.45
N TYR A 1092 24.63 -1.08 23.90
CA TYR A 1092 23.96 -0.78 22.63
C TYR A 1092 23.21 0.55 22.72
N GLY A 1093 23.40 1.45 21.75
CA GLY A 1093 22.81 2.79 21.75
C GLY A 1093 23.55 3.82 22.61
N ARG A 1094 24.42 3.40 23.54
CA ARG A 1094 25.24 4.31 24.38
C ARG A 1094 26.68 4.40 23.91
N PHE A 1095 27.26 3.31 23.39
CA PHE A 1095 28.63 3.24 22.88
C PHE A 1095 29.76 3.54 23.89
N ALA A 1096 29.42 3.98 25.11
CA ALA A 1096 30.34 4.13 26.22
C ALA A 1096 30.85 2.76 26.70
N THR A 1097 32.14 2.69 27.00
CA THR A 1097 32.76 1.53 27.65
C THR A 1097 32.65 1.65 29.18
N ASN A 1098 33.24 0.71 29.91
CA ASN A 1098 33.40 0.82 31.37
C ASN A 1098 34.43 1.90 31.78
N VAL A 1099 35.21 2.43 30.83
CA VAL A 1099 36.20 3.46 31.09
C VAL A 1099 35.62 4.83 30.73
N ASP A 1100 35.57 5.72 31.71
CA ASP A 1100 35.00 7.06 31.55
C ASP A 1100 35.73 7.88 30.46
N GLY A 1101 34.96 8.60 29.66
CA GLY A 1101 35.44 9.32 28.46
C GLY A 1101 35.86 8.43 27.28
N VAL A 1102 35.74 7.09 27.37
CA VAL A 1102 36.13 6.15 26.30
C VAL A 1102 34.93 5.44 25.72
N PHE A 1103 34.81 5.51 24.39
CA PHE A 1103 33.72 4.94 23.60
C PHE A 1103 34.26 3.91 22.61
N ALA A 1104 33.45 2.93 22.22
CA ALA A 1104 33.82 1.92 21.21
C ALA A 1104 32.72 1.79 20.15
N ALA A 1105 33.10 1.77 18.87
CA ALA A 1105 32.15 1.77 17.76
C ALA A 1105 32.64 0.98 16.53
N GLY A 1106 31.70 0.41 15.79
CA GLY A 1106 31.98 -0.37 14.58
C GLY A 1106 32.44 -1.79 14.91
N ASP A 1107 33.23 -2.39 14.02
CA ASP A 1107 33.54 -3.83 14.08
C ASP A 1107 34.29 -4.27 15.35
N CYS A 1108 35.02 -3.37 16.02
CA CYS A 1108 35.66 -3.70 17.31
C CYS A 1108 34.68 -3.92 18.47
N ARG A 1109 33.46 -3.38 18.35
CA ARG A 1109 32.35 -3.51 19.32
C ARG A 1109 31.29 -4.50 18.85
N ARG A 1110 30.92 -4.43 17.57
CA ARG A 1110 29.87 -5.23 16.93
C ARG A 1110 30.33 -6.64 16.54
N GLY A 1111 31.64 -6.81 16.32
CA GLY A 1111 32.20 -7.88 15.51
C GLY A 1111 32.13 -7.59 14.02
N GLN A 1112 32.77 -8.43 13.21
CA GLN A 1112 32.84 -8.30 11.74
C GLN A 1112 31.45 -8.05 11.13
N SER A 1113 31.31 -6.92 10.41
CA SER A 1113 30.04 -6.53 9.79
C SER A 1113 30.22 -5.82 8.45
N LEU A 1114 29.16 -5.16 7.97
CA LEU A 1114 29.18 -4.41 6.71
C LEU A 1114 29.66 -2.97 6.93
N VAL A 1115 30.29 -2.38 5.91
CA VAL A 1115 30.71 -0.96 5.92
C VAL A 1115 29.59 -0.01 6.32
N VAL A 1116 28.36 -0.25 5.87
CA VAL A 1116 27.19 0.56 6.20
C VAL A 1116 26.84 0.51 7.71
N TRP A 1117 27.08 -0.61 8.38
CA TRP A 1117 26.90 -0.73 9.83
C TRP A 1117 28.00 0.03 10.59
N ALA A 1118 29.24 -0.04 10.10
CA ALA A 1118 30.34 0.71 10.68
C ALA A 1118 30.08 2.23 10.62
N ILE A 1119 29.61 2.76 9.48
CA ILE A 1119 29.23 4.17 9.35
C ILE A 1119 28.09 4.51 10.33
N SER A 1120 27.07 3.66 10.42
CA SER A 1120 25.93 3.88 11.33
C SER A 1120 26.38 3.94 12.80
N GLU A 1121 27.18 2.97 13.26
CA GLU A 1121 27.71 2.98 14.64
C GLU A 1121 28.65 4.18 14.89
N GLY A 1122 29.47 4.57 13.91
CA GLY A 1122 30.32 5.77 14.02
C GLY A 1122 29.53 7.06 14.22
N ARG A 1123 28.42 7.24 13.47
CA ARG A 1123 27.51 8.39 13.65
C ARG A 1123 26.83 8.38 15.02
N GLN A 1124 26.36 7.21 15.46
CA GLN A 1124 25.69 7.09 16.76
C GLN A 1124 26.67 7.32 17.92
N ALA A 1125 27.91 6.81 17.82
CA ALA A 1125 28.95 7.07 18.80
C ALA A 1125 29.31 8.56 18.87
N ALA A 1126 29.45 9.25 17.72
CA ALA A 1126 29.66 10.70 17.69
C ALA A 1126 28.55 11.47 18.43
N ALA A 1127 27.29 11.10 18.24
CA ALA A 1127 26.18 11.72 18.98
C ALA A 1127 26.24 11.47 20.50
N GLN A 1128 26.68 10.28 20.93
CA GLN A 1128 26.84 10.00 22.37
C GLN A 1128 28.04 10.72 22.99
N VAL A 1129 29.15 10.83 22.24
CA VAL A 1129 30.33 11.62 22.67
C VAL A 1129 29.98 13.10 22.80
N ASP A 1130 29.28 13.67 21.83
CA ASP A 1130 28.81 15.07 21.90
C ASP A 1130 27.94 15.29 23.15
N LYS A 1131 27.00 14.37 23.42
CA LYS A 1131 26.14 14.42 24.60
C LYS A 1131 26.92 14.29 25.91
N TYR A 1132 27.98 13.49 25.94
CA TYR A 1132 28.87 13.36 27.09
C TYR A 1132 29.61 14.69 27.36
N LEU A 1133 30.22 15.27 26.33
CA LEU A 1133 31.01 16.50 26.43
C LEU A 1133 30.19 17.76 26.73
N THR A 1134 28.92 17.79 26.31
CA THR A 1134 28.02 18.94 26.53
C THR A 1134 27.30 18.91 27.88
N LYS A 1135 27.30 17.77 28.60
CA LYS A 1135 26.76 17.69 29.96
C LYS A 1135 27.65 18.36 31.01
N GLU A 1136 28.97 18.28 30.86
CA GLU A 1136 29.93 18.86 31.82
C GLU A 1136 29.86 20.39 31.89
N ASP A 1137 29.42 21.08 30.83
CA ASP A 1137 29.24 22.54 30.85
C ASP A 1137 27.98 22.98 31.62
N GLY A 1138 27.11 22.04 32.03
CA GLY A 1138 25.87 22.31 32.77
C GLY A 1138 25.98 22.25 34.30
N ASP A 1139 27.06 21.69 34.86
CA ASP A 1139 27.20 21.38 36.29
C ASP A 1139 27.88 22.50 37.12
N ALA A 1140 27.82 23.75 36.66
CA ALA A 1140 28.24 24.91 37.44
C ALA A 1140 27.14 25.50 38.35
N SER A 1141 25.96 24.87 38.43
CA SER A 1141 24.91 25.20 39.40
C SER A 1141 24.38 23.91 40.02
N GLY A 1142 24.85 23.61 41.23
CA GLY A 1142 24.50 22.38 41.93
C GLY A 1142 23.01 22.29 42.26
N GLU A 1143 22.41 21.19 41.85
CA GLU A 1143 21.44 20.37 42.58
C GLU A 1143 21.33 19.04 41.81
N GLY A 1144 21.35 17.92 42.53
CA GLY A 1144 21.53 16.59 41.93
C GLY A 1144 20.33 16.16 41.08
N ASP A 1145 20.57 15.96 39.78
CA ASP A 1145 19.53 15.51 38.83
C ASP A 1145 19.36 13.98 38.85
N SER A 1146 18.09 13.59 38.96
CA SER A 1146 17.63 12.21 38.90
C SER A 1146 17.34 11.78 37.45
N GLN A 1147 17.04 10.49 37.26
CA GLN A 1147 16.91 9.83 35.96
C GLN A 1147 15.86 10.44 35.00
N GLU A 1148 15.01 11.35 35.49
CA GLU A 1148 13.93 12.05 34.77
C GLU A 1148 14.41 13.23 33.89
N ASP A 1149 15.46 13.96 34.28
CA ASP A 1149 15.93 15.14 33.51
C ASP A 1149 16.64 14.79 32.20
N LEU A 1150 17.00 13.52 32.03
CA LEU A 1150 17.66 12.96 30.86
C LEU A 1150 16.74 12.73 29.66
N VAL A 1151 15.42 12.63 29.89
CA VAL A 1151 14.41 12.36 28.87
C VAL A 1151 13.87 13.65 28.25
N LYS A 1152 13.70 14.72 29.05
CA LYS A 1152 13.26 16.05 28.56
C LYS A 1152 14.23 16.66 27.55
N ARG A 1153 15.54 16.53 27.75
CA ARG A 1153 16.56 17.12 26.84
C ARG A 1153 16.67 16.41 25.48
N HIS A 1154 16.19 15.17 25.34
CA HIS A 1154 16.15 14.47 24.05
C HIS A 1154 15.08 15.03 23.11
N GLN A 1155 14.00 15.63 23.63
CA GLN A 1155 12.94 16.23 22.83
C GLN A 1155 13.33 17.62 22.31
N ASP A 1156 14.10 18.40 23.07
CA ASP A 1156 14.56 19.74 22.70
C ASP A 1156 15.55 19.76 21.51
N LEU A 1157 16.35 18.69 21.36
CA LEU A 1157 17.27 18.53 20.21
C LEU A 1157 16.52 18.29 18.89
N SER A 1158 15.33 17.68 18.94
CA SER A 1158 14.46 17.52 17.76
C SER A 1158 13.80 18.83 17.34
N GLN A 1159 13.51 19.72 18.30
CA GLN A 1159 12.91 21.04 18.04
C GLN A 1159 13.95 22.07 17.57
N ARG A 1160 15.18 22.08 18.10
CA ARG A 1160 16.24 23.01 17.65
C ARG A 1160 16.75 22.75 16.22
N GLN A 1161 16.64 21.52 15.71
CA GLN A 1161 16.90 21.24 14.29
C GLN A 1161 15.78 21.78 13.37
N GLN A 1162 14.58 22.04 13.89
CA GLN A 1162 13.49 22.69 13.15
C GLN A 1162 13.55 24.23 13.21
N THR A 1163 14.18 24.83 14.22
CA THR A 1163 14.14 26.29 14.43
C THR A 1163 15.20 27.10 13.65
N VAL A 1164 16.04 26.46 12.84
CA VAL A 1164 16.87 27.15 11.83
C VAL A 1164 16.19 27.15 10.45
N MET A 1165 14.92 26.72 10.39
CA MET A 1165 14.05 26.83 9.22
C MET A 1165 12.90 27.84 9.45
N THR A 1166 13.26 29.07 9.79
CA THR A 1166 12.50 30.27 9.39
C THR A 1166 13.35 31.11 8.48
#